data_AF-A0AAW2ZGD1-F1
#
_entry.id   AF-A0AAW2ZGD1-F1
#
_cell.length_a   1.000
_cell.length_b   1.000
_cell.length_c   1.000
_cell.angle_alpha   90.00
_cell.angle_beta   90.00
_cell.angle_gamma   90.00
#
_symmetry.space_group_name_H-M   'P 1'
#
loop_
_entity.id
_entity.type
_entity.pdbx_description
1 polymer ?
#
loop_
_entity_poly.entity_id
_entity_poly.type
_entity_poly.pdbx_seq_one_letter_code
_entity_poly.pdbx_strand_id
1 'polypeptide(L)'
;NFSVILILSLVLVVLSNPITFTTTLDGTIDEIVWVNKDVGFLRTHSHAYITLDVGKTITSINDKLCGTSGCARIFVVSEANTDVIMIRGKNAEENWLVTGLNNKSPVYTKAKIADKSKVIKELRWHPRAQSIAALVNTPKNKIRHDLYISKDGGKSWSQDRIMADVNDFVFGNLNSKNFKEEMLYAVHDTDDGASLVEFNFNTLEASNSKIENALGVANVGNFMFATTPEHMYVSGDNADTFNAVKLSKKLKGGRFTVLDASEGSVFLNALPPLKKNIPNPPYGDLYLSDATGTRYSLSLSGNRRESDFCDFQKIKSLEGVYIANAAAPSVKDTKECKECKTKEDCFKYCQYHSAITFDKGGVWTPLVGPEKDIHNKVIKCKNHIDGTGGKKLCPLQLHSVLSDASQIHSHKDAIGLILATGNIGGQLQKDESDVNTYLSRDGGFSWVEVGKGSHAYEFTNRGELIVKVTNKQPSHSIDYSVNYGKTFEKFKFSNHSSDDILFKRIHHPGDPQSRTILIDGVRDRNTVLLTVDFSTLNLPDCKLHENPSDANSDYEIFRPHTYGDQQCLMGRQVDYTRRKADRTCLSPSSVDFTPSNVRNCACTKRDYTCDLYYKRDYKESQGSDLVCKPVKDDQETINKIPDPCNGYYTRTQGYLKVAGDTCEGGLDLNPVLIKCPSGISVFGVILLLFFLFILLSFTTIYLYKNTTFLQTFVNGPANFVSYNQVTQQEEFGLSDNEDDSEPDEIEESSFSNYKSGQEAPDDFDDFKTESLEPIDAEEPSASNTRRKHIN
;
A
#
# COMPACT_ATOMS: atom_id res chain seq x y z
N ASN A 1 -68.84 4.66 25.06
CA ASN A 1 -67.59 4.88 25.83
C ASN A 1 -66.54 3.85 25.45
N PHE A 2 -65.71 4.16 24.46
CA PHE A 2 -64.55 3.36 24.03
C PHE A 2 -63.45 4.35 23.64
N SER A 3 -62.63 4.81 24.61
CA SER A 3 -61.57 5.79 24.35
C SER A 3 -60.54 6.01 25.49
N VAL A 4 -60.28 5.03 26.36
CA VAL A 4 -59.33 5.20 27.51
C VAL A 4 -58.44 3.96 27.79
N ILE A 5 -58.14 3.12 26.79
CA ILE A 5 -57.14 2.02 26.94
C ILE A 5 -56.30 1.89 25.66
N LEU A 6 -55.49 2.90 25.32
CA LEU A 6 -54.52 2.80 24.20
C LEU A 6 -53.39 3.86 24.28
N ILE A 7 -52.82 4.07 25.46
CA ILE A 7 -51.62 4.92 25.67
C ILE A 7 -50.67 4.20 26.64
N LEU A 8 -49.35 4.38 26.45
CA LEU A 8 -48.25 3.91 27.31
C LEU A 8 -48.04 2.38 27.36
N SER A 9 -47.66 1.81 26.21
CA SER A 9 -46.62 0.77 26.16
C SER A 9 -45.26 1.35 25.71
N LEU A 10 -45.02 2.64 26.01
CA LEU A 10 -43.69 3.23 25.91
C LEU A 10 -42.90 2.84 27.17
N VAL A 11 -42.09 1.80 27.06
CA VAL A 11 -41.03 1.55 28.05
C VAL A 11 -39.97 2.63 27.85
N LEU A 12 -40.07 3.73 28.59
CA LEU A 12 -38.93 4.61 28.80
C LEU A 12 -37.89 3.81 29.59
N VAL A 13 -36.97 3.18 28.87
CA VAL A 13 -35.69 2.76 29.45
C VAL A 13 -34.97 4.05 29.85
N VAL A 14 -35.03 4.38 31.14
CA VAL A 14 -34.23 5.46 31.71
C VAL A 14 -32.78 4.97 31.72
N LEU A 15 -32.08 5.20 30.60
CA LEU A 15 -30.67 4.88 30.49
C LEU A 15 -29.91 5.60 31.60
N SER A 16 -29.12 4.84 32.35
CA SER A 16 -28.21 5.43 33.32
C SER A 16 -27.07 6.11 32.57
N ASN A 17 -26.58 7.26 33.05
CA ASN A 17 -25.54 8.00 32.36
C ASN A 17 -24.23 7.18 32.23
N PRO A 18 -23.43 7.41 31.17
CA PRO A 18 -22.04 6.98 31.11
C PRO A 18 -21.24 7.49 32.32
N ILE A 19 -20.25 6.73 32.77
CA ILE A 19 -19.29 7.19 33.79
C ILE A 19 -18.06 7.80 33.11
N THR A 20 -17.52 8.87 33.68
CA THR A 20 -16.33 9.55 33.16
C THR A 20 -15.20 9.64 34.17
N PHE A 21 -13.97 9.44 33.70
CA PHE A 21 -12.74 9.62 34.45
C PHE A 21 -11.89 10.67 33.74
N THR A 22 -11.40 11.68 34.47
CA THR A 22 -10.74 12.85 33.88
C THR A 22 -9.32 12.98 34.42
N THR A 23 -8.32 12.86 33.56
CA THR A 23 -6.91 13.05 33.92
C THR A 23 -6.32 14.28 33.21
N THR A 24 -5.69 15.17 33.97
CA THR A 24 -4.84 16.23 33.41
C THR A 24 -3.47 15.66 33.09
N LEU A 25 -2.93 15.97 31.91
CA LEU A 25 -1.64 15.46 31.43
C LEU A 25 -0.64 16.60 31.18
N ASP A 26 0.62 16.32 31.46
CA ASP A 26 1.74 17.23 31.26
C ASP A 26 2.13 17.24 29.78
N GLY A 27 1.76 18.31 29.07
CA GLY A 27 2.01 18.45 27.64
C GLY A 27 0.98 17.74 26.74
N THR A 28 1.11 17.90 25.43
CA THR A 28 0.18 17.37 24.41
C THR A 28 0.37 15.88 24.20
N ILE A 29 -0.70 15.09 24.02
CA ILE A 29 -0.58 13.67 23.64
C ILE A 29 -0.06 13.55 22.22
N ASP A 30 1.11 12.94 22.08
CA ASP A 30 1.75 12.64 20.81
C ASP A 30 1.24 11.28 20.28
N GLU A 31 1.24 10.25 21.14
CA GLU A 31 0.85 8.87 20.82
C GLU A 31 0.14 8.15 21.99
N ILE A 32 -0.73 7.20 21.64
CA ILE A 32 -1.32 6.20 22.53
C ILE A 32 -1.13 4.85 21.83
N VAL A 33 -0.60 3.84 22.54
CA VAL A 33 -0.44 2.47 22.04
C VAL A 33 -1.04 1.47 23.02
N TRP A 34 -1.68 0.43 22.50
CA TRP A 34 -2.30 -0.64 23.29
C TRP A 34 -1.51 -1.93 23.10
N VAL A 35 -1.16 -2.58 24.21
CA VAL A 35 -0.40 -3.84 24.22
C VAL A 35 -1.36 -5.02 24.32
N ASN A 36 -2.48 -4.82 25.02
CA ASN A 36 -3.65 -5.70 25.05
C ASN A 36 -4.90 -4.84 25.29
N LYS A 37 -6.08 -5.48 25.35
CA LYS A 37 -7.38 -4.82 25.57
C LYS A 37 -7.51 -4.01 26.88
N ASP A 38 -6.67 -4.27 27.87
CA ASP A 38 -6.70 -3.65 29.20
C ASP A 38 -5.60 -2.58 29.37
N VAL A 39 -4.45 -2.79 28.73
CA VAL A 39 -3.19 -2.08 28.99
C VAL A 39 -2.79 -1.17 27.84
N GLY A 40 -2.72 0.14 28.12
CA GLY A 40 -2.32 1.18 27.21
C GLY A 40 -1.15 2.02 27.76
N PHE A 41 -0.25 2.43 26.87
CA PHE A 41 0.81 3.38 27.15
C PHE A 41 0.54 4.68 26.38
N LEU A 42 0.76 5.81 27.03
CA LEU A 42 0.51 7.15 26.48
C LEU A 42 1.78 7.98 26.60
N ARG A 43 2.17 8.66 25.53
CA ARG A 43 3.32 9.58 25.55
C ARG A 43 2.87 10.96 25.10
N THR A 44 3.19 11.95 25.92
CA THR A 44 3.18 13.36 25.54
C THR A 44 4.58 13.80 25.12
N HIS A 45 4.72 15.01 24.59
CA HIS A 45 6.02 15.60 24.29
C HIS A 45 6.97 15.71 25.52
N SER A 46 6.47 15.49 26.75
CA SER A 46 7.24 15.63 28.00
C SER A 46 7.17 14.43 28.97
N HIS A 47 6.12 13.62 28.94
CA HIS A 47 5.88 12.57 29.93
C HIS A 47 5.34 11.28 29.29
N ALA A 48 5.67 10.15 29.92
CA ALA A 48 5.08 8.85 29.62
C ALA A 48 4.14 8.43 30.76
N TYR A 49 3.01 7.82 30.39
CA TYR A 49 1.99 7.31 31.30
C TYR A 49 1.59 5.89 30.91
N ILE A 50 1.04 5.15 31.87
CA ILE A 50 0.42 3.84 31.68
C ILE A 50 -1.01 3.85 32.22
N THR A 51 -1.89 3.07 31.59
CA THR A 51 -3.16 2.62 32.15
C THR A 51 -3.23 1.09 32.11
N LEU A 52 -3.88 0.51 33.11
CA LEU A 52 -4.08 -0.94 33.27
C LEU A 52 -5.58 -1.32 33.27
N ASP A 53 -6.44 -0.35 32.99
CA ASP A 53 -7.90 -0.39 33.17
C ASP A 53 -8.63 0.46 32.12
N VAL A 54 -8.10 0.51 30.90
CA VAL A 54 -8.68 1.19 29.73
C VAL A 54 -8.92 2.70 29.96
N GLY A 55 -7.96 3.36 30.61
CA GLY A 55 -7.93 4.80 30.84
C GLY A 55 -8.66 5.29 32.08
N LYS A 56 -9.21 4.41 32.92
CA LYS A 56 -9.91 4.81 34.17
C LYS A 56 -8.92 5.32 35.21
N THR A 57 -7.75 4.69 35.29
CA THR A 57 -6.58 5.13 36.05
C THR A 57 -5.41 5.33 35.08
N ILE A 58 -4.82 6.52 35.10
CA ILE A 58 -3.66 6.88 34.28
C ILE A 58 -2.55 7.34 35.23
N THR A 59 -1.39 6.68 35.17
CA THR A 59 -0.27 6.88 36.09
C THR A 59 0.98 7.27 35.32
N SER A 60 1.67 8.34 35.76
CA SER A 60 2.97 8.74 35.19
C SER A 60 4.03 7.67 35.48
N ILE A 61 4.80 7.31 34.46
CA ILE A 61 5.89 6.32 34.57
C ILE A 61 7.28 6.94 34.42
N ASN A 62 7.39 8.28 34.28
CA ASN A 62 8.68 8.97 34.12
C ASN A 62 9.71 8.57 35.20
N ASP A 63 9.29 8.48 36.47
CA ASP A 63 10.15 8.11 37.61
C ASP A 63 10.57 6.62 37.60
N LYS A 64 9.85 5.77 36.88
CA LYS A 64 10.25 4.37 36.63
C LYS A 64 11.23 4.23 35.46
N LEU A 65 11.33 5.26 34.61
CA LEU A 65 12.21 5.32 33.46
C LEU A 65 13.51 6.05 33.79
N CYS A 66 13.54 7.38 33.61
CA CYS A 66 14.71 8.23 33.87
C CYS A 66 14.40 9.59 34.54
N GLY A 67 13.20 9.79 35.09
CA GLY A 67 12.83 10.94 35.93
C GLY A 67 12.91 12.32 35.27
N THR A 68 13.02 12.40 33.93
CA THR A 68 13.23 13.66 33.21
C THR A 68 12.21 13.89 32.09
N SER A 69 11.97 15.16 31.76
CA SER A 69 11.04 15.56 30.70
C SER A 69 11.55 15.11 29.32
N GLY A 70 10.66 14.45 28.57
CA GLY A 70 10.94 13.87 27.26
C GLY A 70 11.88 12.65 27.32
N CYS A 71 11.82 11.88 28.41
CA CYS A 71 12.59 10.66 28.63
C CYS A 71 12.26 9.58 27.57
N ALA A 72 11.01 9.12 27.52
CA ALA A 72 10.52 8.21 26.49
C ALA A 72 10.44 8.91 25.12
N ARG A 73 10.68 8.16 24.04
CA ARG A 73 10.72 8.66 22.66
C ARG A 73 9.90 7.83 21.69
N ILE A 74 9.95 6.51 21.80
CA ILE A 74 9.17 5.59 20.96
C ILE A 74 8.75 4.40 21.82
N PHE A 75 7.47 4.04 21.75
CA PHE A 75 6.97 2.77 22.25
C PHE A 75 6.92 1.72 21.13
N VAL A 76 7.50 0.54 21.36
CA VAL A 76 7.55 -0.56 20.37
C VAL A 76 6.87 -1.79 20.95
N VAL A 77 5.61 -1.99 20.56
CA VAL A 77 4.73 -3.11 20.97
C VAL A 77 5.11 -4.38 20.20
N SER A 78 5.08 -5.54 20.86
CA SER A 78 5.25 -6.84 20.19
C SER A 78 3.90 -7.38 19.73
N GLU A 79 3.70 -7.51 18.41
CA GLU A 79 2.50 -8.12 17.84
C GLU A 79 2.35 -9.60 18.25
N ALA A 80 3.47 -10.29 18.46
CA ALA A 80 3.51 -11.67 18.89
C ALA A 80 3.22 -11.86 20.39
N ASN A 81 3.55 -10.88 21.24
CA ASN A 81 3.59 -11.05 22.70
C ASN A 81 2.97 -9.85 23.45
N THR A 82 1.74 -10.04 23.93
CA THR A 82 0.95 -9.02 24.63
C THR A 82 1.38 -8.75 26.08
N ASP A 83 2.39 -9.45 26.60
CA ASP A 83 2.93 -9.18 27.95
C ASP A 83 4.08 -8.16 27.95
N VAL A 84 4.61 -7.79 26.78
CA VAL A 84 5.86 -7.02 26.66
C VAL A 84 5.74 -5.78 25.75
N ILE A 85 6.45 -4.72 26.15
CA ILE A 85 6.70 -3.54 25.32
C ILE A 85 8.15 -3.07 25.53
N MET A 86 8.79 -2.58 24.46
CA MET A 86 10.08 -1.89 24.56
C MET A 86 9.88 -0.39 24.46
N ILE A 87 10.38 0.35 25.45
CA ILE A 87 10.38 1.81 25.50
C ILE A 87 11.77 2.30 25.14
N ARG A 88 11.91 2.90 23.96
CA ARG A 88 13.12 3.64 23.57
C ARG A 88 13.08 5.03 24.18
N GLY A 89 14.17 5.44 24.83
CA GLY A 89 14.36 6.78 25.37
C GLY A 89 15.24 7.69 24.52
N LYS A 90 15.78 8.74 25.13
CA LYS A 90 16.53 9.82 24.46
C LYS A 90 18.00 9.45 24.23
N ASN A 91 18.62 8.73 25.16
CA ASN A 91 20.03 8.29 25.09
C ASN A 91 20.18 6.76 24.91
N ALA A 92 21.42 6.32 24.63
CA ALA A 92 21.79 4.91 24.45
C ALA A 92 21.51 4.03 25.69
N GLU A 93 21.73 4.56 26.91
CA GLU A 93 21.48 3.85 28.18
C GLU A 93 20.06 4.06 28.75
N GLU A 94 19.20 4.74 28.00
CA GLU A 94 17.82 5.07 28.34
C GLU A 94 16.88 4.21 27.49
N ASN A 95 16.89 2.90 27.71
CA ASN A 95 16.02 1.96 27.01
C ASN A 95 15.49 0.95 28.02
N TRP A 96 14.19 0.63 27.96
CA TRP A 96 13.52 -0.24 28.94
C TRP A 96 12.68 -1.31 28.26
N LEU A 97 12.77 -2.52 28.79
CA LEU A 97 11.81 -3.59 28.56
C LEU A 97 10.81 -3.57 29.71
N VAL A 98 9.51 -3.48 29.42
CA VAL A 98 8.43 -3.58 30.43
C VAL A 98 7.68 -4.89 30.21
N THR A 99 7.50 -5.66 31.28
CA THR A 99 6.92 -7.02 31.28
C THR A 99 5.87 -7.18 32.39
N GLY A 100 5.09 -8.27 32.40
CA GLY A 100 4.04 -8.51 33.40
C GLY A 100 2.75 -7.73 33.13
N LEU A 101 2.55 -7.27 31.90
CA LEU A 101 1.42 -6.43 31.50
C LEU A 101 0.09 -7.22 31.49
N ASN A 102 0.08 -8.48 31.09
CA ASN A 102 -1.11 -9.33 31.13
C ASN A 102 -1.59 -9.55 32.57
N ASN A 103 -0.66 -9.60 33.53
CA ASN A 103 -0.94 -9.69 34.97
C ASN A 103 -1.11 -8.31 35.64
N LYS A 104 -1.24 -7.24 34.86
CA LYS A 104 -1.39 -5.83 35.33
C LYS A 104 -0.35 -5.42 36.38
N SER A 105 0.85 -5.98 36.28
CA SER A 105 1.94 -5.86 37.27
C SER A 105 3.24 -5.46 36.57
N PRO A 106 3.33 -4.24 36.02
CA PRO A 106 4.41 -3.83 35.11
C PRO A 106 5.79 -3.78 35.79
N VAL A 107 6.71 -4.62 35.33
CA VAL A 107 8.12 -4.68 35.76
C VAL A 107 9.00 -3.98 34.74
N TYR A 108 9.62 -2.86 35.15
CA TYR A 108 10.47 -2.01 34.32
C TYR A 108 11.94 -2.43 34.44
N THR A 109 12.50 -2.99 33.37
CA THR A 109 13.90 -3.44 33.32
C THR A 109 14.68 -2.61 32.31
N LYS A 110 15.85 -2.05 32.69
CA LYS A 110 16.73 -1.40 31.71
C LYS A 110 17.28 -2.43 30.71
N ALA A 111 17.06 -2.20 29.42
CA ALA A 111 17.49 -3.09 28.35
C ALA A 111 19.03 -3.05 28.20
N LYS A 112 19.67 -4.22 28.25
CA LYS A 112 21.13 -4.37 28.10
C LYS A 112 21.50 -4.44 26.62
N ILE A 113 21.59 -3.28 25.98
CA ILE A 113 22.08 -3.15 24.59
C ILE A 113 23.60 -3.37 24.59
N ALA A 114 24.12 -4.11 23.60
CA ALA A 114 25.54 -4.50 23.52
C ALA A 114 26.49 -3.29 23.43
N ASP A 115 26.23 -2.36 22.50
CA ASP A 115 27.03 -1.14 22.34
C ASP A 115 26.32 0.10 22.91
N LYS A 116 26.75 0.49 24.12
CA LYS A 116 26.26 1.67 24.85
C LYS A 116 26.68 3.03 24.26
N SER A 117 27.60 3.06 23.28
CA SER A 117 27.97 4.29 22.58
C SER A 117 26.97 4.66 21.47
N LYS A 118 26.18 3.67 21.02
CA LYS A 118 25.24 3.77 19.90
C LYS A 118 23.80 3.90 20.41
N VAL A 119 22.98 4.67 19.71
CA VAL A 119 21.55 4.80 20.01
C VAL A 119 20.78 3.88 19.07
N ILE A 120 19.76 3.17 19.57
CA ILE A 120 18.80 2.45 18.73
C ILE A 120 18.20 3.46 17.75
N LYS A 121 18.43 3.29 16.45
CA LYS A 121 17.69 4.03 15.41
C LYS A 121 16.29 3.45 15.29
N GLU A 122 16.22 2.12 15.25
CA GLU A 122 15.02 1.35 14.98
C GLU A 122 15.11 -0.04 15.64
N LEU A 123 13.96 -0.56 16.06
CA LEU A 123 13.78 -1.91 16.60
C LEU A 123 12.48 -2.45 16.01
N ARG A 124 12.51 -3.68 15.47
CA ARG A 124 11.33 -4.40 14.99
C ARG A 124 11.23 -5.70 15.79
N TRP A 125 10.04 -6.02 16.30
CA TRP A 125 9.74 -7.36 16.83
C TRP A 125 9.54 -8.33 15.66
N HIS A 126 9.83 -9.61 15.86
CA HIS A 126 9.47 -10.63 14.89
C HIS A 126 7.94 -10.86 14.92
N PRO A 127 7.24 -10.96 13.77
CA PRO A 127 5.78 -10.92 13.72
C PRO A 127 5.06 -12.17 14.29
N ARG A 128 5.80 -13.23 14.67
CA ARG A 128 5.22 -14.51 15.15
C ARG A 128 5.94 -15.13 16.35
N ALA A 129 7.23 -15.48 16.22
CA ALA A 129 8.05 -15.91 17.36
C ALA A 129 8.22 -14.84 18.46
N GLN A 130 7.61 -15.07 19.62
CA GLN A 130 7.55 -14.14 20.77
C GLN A 130 8.90 -13.76 21.41
N SER A 131 9.95 -14.55 21.17
CA SER A 131 11.28 -14.35 21.75
C SER A 131 12.24 -13.57 20.86
N ILE A 132 11.88 -13.33 19.58
CA ILE A 132 12.77 -12.76 18.58
C ILE A 132 12.50 -11.26 18.38
N ALA A 133 13.55 -10.45 18.40
CA ALA A 133 13.53 -9.04 18.03
C ALA A 133 14.86 -8.64 17.41
N ALA A 134 14.86 -7.71 16.47
CA ALA A 134 16.07 -7.15 15.86
C ALA A 134 16.09 -5.63 15.99
N LEU A 135 17.27 -5.05 16.13
CA LEU A 135 17.48 -3.59 16.19
C LEU A 135 18.69 -3.17 15.38
N VAL A 136 18.67 -1.93 14.90
CA VAL A 136 19.84 -1.26 14.31
C VAL A 136 20.31 -0.11 15.19
N ASN A 137 21.61 -0.09 15.46
CA ASN A 137 22.28 0.82 16.38
C ASN A 137 23.18 1.80 15.63
N THR A 138 22.98 3.09 15.88
CA THR A 138 23.69 4.19 15.21
C THR A 138 24.73 4.85 16.13
N PRO A 139 26.03 4.92 15.75
CA PRO A 139 26.97 5.81 16.42
C PRO A 139 26.53 7.25 16.22
N LYS A 140 26.54 8.08 17.28
CA LYS A 140 25.93 9.43 17.27
C LYS A 140 26.29 10.33 16.07
N ASN A 141 27.43 10.12 15.43
CA ASN A 141 27.94 10.89 14.30
C ASN A 141 28.23 10.04 13.02
N LYS A 142 27.56 8.90 12.79
CA LYS A 142 27.75 8.08 11.55
C LYS A 142 26.44 7.69 10.87
N ILE A 143 26.50 7.53 9.55
CA ILE A 143 25.40 7.05 8.69
C ILE A 143 25.27 5.52 8.74
N ARG A 144 26.36 4.80 8.96
CA ARG A 144 26.39 3.34 9.06
C ARG A 144 25.79 2.84 10.38
N HIS A 145 25.05 1.74 10.35
CA HIS A 145 24.40 1.15 11.53
C HIS A 145 24.70 -0.34 11.66
N ASP A 146 24.85 -0.81 12.90
CA ASP A 146 25.07 -2.22 13.20
C ASP A 146 23.75 -2.90 13.57
N LEU A 147 23.47 -4.07 12.99
CA LEU A 147 22.31 -4.90 13.29
C LEU A 147 22.62 -5.86 14.45
N TYR A 148 21.70 -5.98 15.40
CA TYR A 148 21.75 -6.90 16.54
C TYR A 148 20.43 -7.66 16.68
N ILE A 149 20.49 -8.87 17.23
CA ILE A 149 19.29 -9.70 17.47
C ILE A 149 19.18 -10.12 18.94
N SER A 150 17.95 -10.18 19.44
CA SER A 150 17.58 -10.81 20.70
C SER A 150 16.85 -12.13 20.41
N LYS A 151 17.11 -13.15 21.24
CA LYS A 151 16.42 -14.45 21.20
C LYS A 151 15.71 -14.81 22.52
N ASP A 152 15.55 -13.85 23.43
CA ASP A 152 14.97 -14.05 24.77
C ASP A 152 13.79 -13.11 25.13
N GLY A 153 13.29 -12.38 24.13
CA GLY A 153 12.22 -11.39 24.27
C GLY A 153 12.74 -9.98 24.60
N GLY A 154 13.90 -9.59 24.08
CA GLY A 154 14.49 -8.25 24.25
C GLY A 154 15.24 -8.02 25.56
N LYS A 155 15.46 -9.07 26.37
CA LYS A 155 16.12 -8.98 27.70
C LYS A 155 17.64 -8.91 27.54
N SER A 156 18.18 -9.64 26.57
CA SER A 156 19.56 -9.57 26.11
C SER A 156 19.62 -9.55 24.57
N TRP A 157 20.78 -9.13 24.05
CA TRP A 157 21.06 -8.93 22.63
C TRP A 157 22.39 -9.61 22.29
N SER A 158 22.61 -9.96 21.02
CA SER A 158 23.88 -10.51 20.56
C SER A 158 25.05 -9.62 20.99
N GLN A 159 26.12 -10.22 21.52
CA GLN A 159 27.29 -9.48 21.99
C GLN A 159 27.98 -8.77 20.81
N ASP A 160 28.13 -9.48 19.71
CA ASP A 160 28.61 -8.96 18.44
C ASP A 160 27.44 -8.55 17.53
N ARG A 161 27.73 -7.67 16.57
CA ARG A 161 26.80 -7.32 15.49
C ARG A 161 26.62 -8.52 14.57
N ILE A 162 25.38 -8.79 14.15
CA ILE A 162 25.08 -9.85 13.18
C ILE A 162 25.22 -9.37 11.72
N MET A 163 25.16 -8.06 11.49
CA MET A 163 25.45 -7.44 10.20
C MET A 163 25.98 -6.01 10.42
N ALA A 164 26.86 -5.55 9.54
CA ALA A 164 27.41 -4.20 9.54
C ALA A 164 26.69 -3.30 8.53
N ASP A 165 26.82 -1.99 8.69
CA ASP A 165 26.46 -0.97 7.69
C ASP A 165 25.05 -1.11 7.08
N VAL A 166 24.08 -1.52 7.91
CA VAL A 166 22.68 -1.74 7.54
C VAL A 166 21.90 -0.42 7.49
N ASN A 167 21.20 -0.17 6.39
CA ASN A 167 20.38 1.01 6.16
C ASN A 167 18.92 0.81 6.65
N ASP A 168 18.31 -0.33 6.32
CA ASP A 168 16.90 -0.72 6.59
C ASP A 168 16.78 -2.26 6.60
N PHE A 169 15.80 -2.83 7.31
CA PHE A 169 15.62 -4.29 7.41
C PHE A 169 14.17 -4.72 7.73
N VAL A 170 13.68 -5.81 7.14
CA VAL A 170 12.40 -6.46 7.49
C VAL A 170 12.61 -7.89 7.97
N PHE A 171 11.73 -8.42 8.80
CA PHE A 171 11.57 -9.88 8.94
C PHE A 171 10.81 -10.45 7.74
N GLY A 172 10.76 -11.78 7.61
CA GLY A 172 9.86 -12.45 6.67
C GLY A 172 8.42 -11.93 6.75
N ASN A 173 7.75 -11.81 5.61
CA ASN A 173 6.39 -11.31 5.55
C ASN A 173 5.39 -12.41 5.96
N LEU A 174 4.84 -12.31 7.17
CA LEU A 174 3.84 -13.24 7.73
C LEU A 174 2.59 -13.41 6.84
N ASN A 175 2.29 -12.43 5.98
CA ASN A 175 1.15 -12.47 5.05
C ASN A 175 1.48 -13.07 3.67
N SER A 176 2.74 -13.42 3.41
CA SER A 176 3.13 -14.12 2.18
C SER A 176 2.89 -15.62 2.30
N LYS A 177 2.63 -16.28 1.16
CA LYS A 177 2.45 -17.74 1.08
C LYS A 177 3.72 -18.52 1.46
N ASN A 178 4.89 -17.92 1.23
CA ASN A 178 6.20 -18.52 1.50
C ASN A 178 6.85 -17.86 2.73
N PHE A 179 6.09 -17.61 3.81
CA PHE A 179 6.65 -17.03 5.03
C PHE A 179 7.77 -17.93 5.62
N LYS A 180 8.98 -17.39 5.69
CA LYS A 180 10.17 -18.01 6.32
C LYS A 180 10.36 -17.36 7.69
N GLU A 181 10.25 -18.14 8.76
CA GLU A 181 10.25 -17.65 10.16
C GLU A 181 11.67 -17.34 10.66
N GLU A 182 12.69 -17.98 10.11
CA GLU A 182 14.11 -17.81 10.43
C GLU A 182 14.84 -16.72 9.64
N MET A 183 14.11 -15.96 8.78
CA MET A 183 14.70 -15.01 7.84
C MET A 183 14.44 -13.54 8.17
N LEU A 184 15.47 -12.74 7.94
CA LEU A 184 15.48 -11.28 7.96
C LEU A 184 16.07 -10.80 6.63
N TYR A 185 15.56 -9.71 6.06
CA TYR A 185 16.02 -9.14 4.80
C TYR A 185 16.55 -7.74 5.08
N ALA A 186 17.79 -7.47 4.72
CA ALA A 186 18.49 -6.24 5.08
C ALA A 186 19.09 -5.58 3.85
N VAL A 187 18.93 -4.26 3.75
CA VAL A 187 19.71 -3.42 2.84
C VAL A 187 20.95 -2.96 3.59
N HIS A 188 22.15 -3.31 3.12
CA HIS A 188 23.41 -2.89 3.72
C HIS A 188 24.40 -2.36 2.68
N ASP A 189 25.29 -1.46 3.08
CA ASP A 189 26.37 -0.99 2.24
C ASP A 189 27.40 -2.12 2.02
N THR A 190 27.97 -2.17 0.81
CA THR A 190 29.19 -2.93 0.47
C THR A 190 30.15 -2.01 -0.28
N ASP A 191 31.38 -2.45 -0.54
CA ASP A 191 32.35 -1.67 -1.32
C ASP A 191 31.89 -1.42 -2.77
N ASP A 192 31.06 -2.33 -3.33
CA ASP A 192 30.41 -2.20 -4.65
C ASP A 192 29.06 -1.44 -4.61
N GLY A 193 28.64 -0.95 -3.42
CA GLY A 193 27.38 -0.22 -3.21
C GLY A 193 26.37 -0.96 -2.32
N ALA A 194 25.20 -0.35 -2.10
CA ALA A 194 24.19 -0.92 -1.21
C ALA A 194 23.46 -2.11 -1.85
N SER A 195 23.31 -3.22 -1.12
CA SER A 195 22.66 -4.46 -1.58
C SER A 195 21.60 -4.94 -0.61
N LEU A 196 20.52 -5.51 -1.14
CA LEU A 196 19.50 -6.25 -0.38
C LEU A 196 19.90 -7.72 -0.30
N VAL A 197 20.02 -8.28 0.91
CA VAL A 197 20.30 -9.71 1.14
C VAL A 197 19.20 -10.37 1.97
N GLU A 198 19.05 -11.68 1.82
CA GLU A 198 18.32 -12.57 2.73
C GLU A 198 19.29 -13.11 3.77
N PHE A 199 18.94 -13.05 5.06
CA PHE A 199 19.81 -13.39 6.18
C PHE A 199 19.11 -14.35 7.14
N ASN A 200 19.69 -15.53 7.33
CA ASN A 200 19.20 -16.53 8.26
C ASN A 200 19.73 -16.21 9.66
N PHE A 201 18.86 -15.74 10.55
CA PHE A 201 19.30 -15.31 11.88
C PHE A 201 19.57 -16.47 12.86
N ASN A 202 19.41 -17.72 12.44
CA ASN A 202 19.76 -18.91 13.21
C ASN A 202 21.14 -19.48 12.84
N THR A 203 21.53 -19.47 11.57
CA THR A 203 22.89 -19.85 11.14
C THR A 203 23.86 -18.66 11.08
N LEU A 204 23.35 -17.42 11.05
CA LEU A 204 24.07 -16.17 10.84
C LEU A 204 24.68 -16.02 9.44
N GLU A 205 24.06 -16.67 8.44
CA GLU A 205 24.49 -16.66 7.05
C GLU A 205 23.66 -15.66 6.22
N ALA A 206 24.33 -14.95 5.31
CA ALA A 206 23.69 -14.08 4.31
C ALA A 206 23.69 -14.76 2.93
N SER A 207 22.65 -14.51 2.14
CA SER A 207 22.61 -14.87 0.72
C SER A 207 23.51 -13.95 -0.10
N ASN A 208 23.77 -14.34 -1.36
CA ASN A 208 24.16 -13.39 -2.40
C ASN A 208 23.11 -12.25 -2.52
N SER A 209 23.49 -11.12 -3.12
CA SER A 209 22.58 -9.99 -3.33
C SER A 209 21.32 -10.41 -4.10
N LYS A 210 20.15 -10.06 -3.54
CA LYS A 210 18.83 -10.21 -4.17
C LYS A 210 18.54 -9.04 -5.10
N ILE A 211 18.98 -7.84 -4.72
CA ILE A 211 18.88 -6.59 -5.50
C ILE A 211 20.11 -5.73 -5.18
N GLU A 212 20.88 -5.42 -6.23
CA GLU A 212 21.98 -4.46 -6.20
C GLU A 212 21.47 -3.01 -6.24
N ASN A 213 22.25 -2.07 -5.68
CA ASN A 213 21.91 -0.65 -5.57
C ASN A 213 20.57 -0.40 -4.84
N ALA A 214 20.28 -1.20 -3.82
CA ALA A 214 19.06 -1.13 -3.03
C ALA A 214 19.07 0.07 -2.05
N LEU A 215 17.92 0.75 -1.90
CA LEU A 215 17.75 1.94 -1.08
C LEU A 215 16.88 1.73 0.17
N GLY A 216 16.09 0.65 0.22
CA GLY A 216 15.20 0.30 1.33
C GLY A 216 14.34 -0.93 1.02
N VAL A 217 13.71 -1.51 2.05
CA VAL A 217 12.90 -2.73 1.95
C VAL A 217 11.70 -2.69 2.90
N ALA A 218 10.50 -2.98 2.38
CA ALA A 218 9.25 -2.86 3.15
C ALA A 218 8.26 -3.99 2.86
N ASN A 219 7.72 -4.61 3.92
CA ASN A 219 6.56 -5.49 3.83
C ASN A 219 5.28 -4.64 3.82
N VAL A 220 4.42 -4.82 2.83
CA VAL A 220 3.12 -4.12 2.75
C VAL A 220 2.06 -5.11 2.27
N GLY A 221 1.09 -5.42 3.15
CA GLY A 221 0.15 -6.53 2.91
C GLY A 221 0.90 -7.84 2.67
N ASN A 222 0.51 -8.56 1.62
CA ASN A 222 1.11 -9.86 1.25
C ASN A 222 2.42 -9.73 0.45
N PHE A 223 2.86 -8.50 0.16
CA PHE A 223 3.99 -8.23 -0.73
C PHE A 223 5.21 -7.69 0.03
N MET A 224 6.40 -7.92 -0.51
CA MET A 224 7.63 -7.25 -0.10
C MET A 224 8.09 -6.34 -1.25
N PHE A 225 8.34 -5.08 -0.94
CA PHE A 225 8.84 -4.07 -1.87
C PHE A 225 10.30 -3.75 -1.59
N ALA A 226 11.04 -3.46 -2.65
CA ALA A 226 12.39 -2.94 -2.59
C ALA A 226 12.59 -1.89 -3.69
N THR A 227 13.51 -0.95 -3.49
CA THR A 227 13.74 0.16 -4.43
C THR A 227 15.21 0.35 -4.74
N THR A 228 15.49 0.80 -5.96
CA THR A 228 16.80 1.29 -6.43
C THR A 228 16.60 2.70 -7.03
N PRO A 229 17.66 3.44 -7.40
CA PRO A 229 17.52 4.75 -8.04
C PRO A 229 16.72 4.75 -9.36
N GLU A 230 16.67 3.62 -10.07
CA GLU A 230 15.95 3.51 -11.35
C GLU A 230 14.59 2.78 -11.24
N HIS A 231 14.45 1.83 -10.31
CA HIS A 231 13.37 0.83 -10.33
C HIS A 231 12.77 0.55 -8.95
N MET A 232 11.47 0.25 -8.93
CA MET A 232 10.80 -0.41 -7.81
C MET A 232 10.62 -1.88 -8.16
N TYR A 233 10.88 -2.74 -7.19
CA TYR A 233 10.73 -4.20 -7.27
C TYR A 233 9.69 -4.67 -6.25
N VAL A 234 9.05 -5.78 -6.57
CA VAL A 234 8.05 -6.43 -5.72
C VAL A 234 8.22 -7.95 -5.74
N SER A 235 7.98 -8.60 -4.60
CA SER A 235 7.83 -10.04 -4.47
C SER A 235 6.51 -10.36 -3.77
N GLY A 236 5.78 -11.38 -4.24
CA GLY A 236 4.64 -11.97 -3.53
C GLY A 236 5.01 -13.25 -2.76
N ASP A 237 6.25 -13.71 -2.90
CA ASP A 237 6.81 -15.00 -2.51
C ASP A 237 7.95 -14.85 -1.47
N ASN A 238 7.84 -13.84 -0.60
CA ASN A 238 8.77 -13.59 0.50
C ASN A 238 10.25 -13.53 0.06
N ALA A 239 10.52 -12.76 -1.00
CA ALA A 239 11.84 -12.56 -1.61
C ALA A 239 12.52 -13.83 -2.16
N ASP A 240 11.72 -14.84 -2.53
CA ASP A 240 12.16 -15.85 -3.50
C ASP A 240 12.39 -15.20 -4.89
N THR A 241 11.43 -14.40 -5.39
CA THR A 241 11.52 -13.76 -6.73
C THR A 241 11.14 -12.27 -6.73
N PHE A 242 12.12 -11.38 -6.90
CA PHE A 242 11.85 -9.97 -7.14
C PHE A 242 11.56 -9.67 -8.62
N ASN A 243 10.47 -8.95 -8.87
CA ASN A 243 10.02 -8.54 -10.20
C ASN A 243 9.96 -7.01 -10.29
N ALA A 244 10.50 -6.43 -11.36
CA ALA A 244 10.44 -4.98 -11.60
C ALA A 244 9.00 -4.54 -11.92
N VAL A 245 8.56 -3.45 -11.26
CA VAL A 245 7.21 -2.87 -11.40
C VAL A 245 6.99 -2.27 -12.79
N LYS A 246 5.90 -2.66 -13.44
CA LYS A 246 5.52 -2.27 -14.81
C LYS A 246 4.28 -1.38 -14.79
N LEU A 247 4.48 -0.11 -15.11
CA LEU A 247 3.43 0.90 -15.26
C LEU A 247 3.14 1.15 -16.76
N SER A 248 1.89 1.47 -17.10
CA SER A 248 1.54 1.84 -18.48
C SER A 248 2.30 3.08 -18.97
N LYS A 249 2.64 4.00 -18.06
CA LYS A 249 3.45 5.18 -18.34
C LYS A 249 4.86 5.01 -17.77
N LYS A 250 5.89 5.16 -18.62
CA LYS A 250 7.30 5.15 -18.20
C LYS A 250 7.62 6.38 -17.34
N LEU A 251 7.56 6.23 -16.02
CA LEU A 251 7.88 7.26 -15.03
C LEU A 251 9.31 7.09 -14.50
N LYS A 252 10.33 7.15 -15.39
CA LYS A 252 11.74 7.18 -14.96
C LYS A 252 11.97 8.39 -14.02
N GLY A 253 12.57 8.14 -12.85
CA GLY A 253 12.75 9.15 -11.80
C GLY A 253 11.45 9.66 -11.14
N GLY A 254 10.30 9.00 -11.38
CA GLY A 254 9.04 9.33 -10.71
C GLY A 254 9.08 8.98 -9.22
N ARG A 255 8.22 9.65 -8.43
CA ARG A 255 8.02 9.30 -7.00
C ARG A 255 6.79 8.42 -6.85
N PHE A 256 6.91 7.37 -6.05
CA PHE A 256 5.85 6.38 -5.82
C PHE A 256 5.51 6.30 -4.33
N THR A 257 4.24 6.04 -4.04
CA THR A 257 3.74 5.79 -2.69
C THR A 257 2.72 4.67 -2.73
N VAL A 258 3.01 3.56 -2.05
CA VAL A 258 2.03 2.48 -1.84
C VAL A 258 1.01 2.99 -0.83
N LEU A 259 -0.27 2.96 -1.20
CA LEU A 259 -1.39 3.46 -0.38
C LEU A 259 -2.15 2.34 0.32
N ASP A 260 -2.25 1.18 -0.33
CA ASP A 260 -2.85 -0.04 0.21
C ASP A 260 -2.30 -1.26 -0.54
N ALA A 261 -2.28 -2.41 0.12
CA ALA A 261 -1.87 -3.71 -0.44
C ALA A 261 -2.82 -4.85 -0.01
N SER A 262 -4.07 -4.51 0.29
CA SER A 262 -5.13 -5.43 0.73
C SER A 262 -5.63 -6.34 -0.39
N GLU A 263 -6.33 -7.42 -0.01
CA GLU A 263 -7.23 -8.16 -0.91
C GLU A 263 -6.55 -8.66 -2.20
N GLY A 264 -5.25 -8.97 -2.13
CA GLY A 264 -4.47 -9.53 -3.24
C GLY A 264 -4.03 -8.55 -4.32
N SER A 265 -4.08 -7.23 -4.13
CA SER A 265 -3.42 -6.27 -5.04
C SER A 265 -3.07 -4.93 -4.37
N VAL A 266 -2.37 -4.08 -5.11
CA VAL A 266 -1.68 -2.89 -4.60
C VAL A 266 -2.23 -1.63 -5.25
N PHE A 267 -2.55 -0.62 -4.43
CA PHE A 267 -2.79 0.75 -4.87
C PHE A 267 -1.51 1.58 -4.77
N LEU A 268 -1.12 2.21 -5.88
CA LEU A 268 0.10 3.00 -6.00
C LEU A 268 -0.23 4.42 -6.49
N ASN A 269 0.08 5.45 -5.69
CA ASN A 269 0.06 6.83 -6.18
C ASN A 269 1.42 7.18 -6.78
N ALA A 270 1.42 7.58 -8.05
CA ALA A 270 2.63 7.93 -8.79
C ALA A 270 2.64 9.42 -9.20
N LEU A 271 3.80 10.06 -9.00
CA LEU A 271 4.13 11.40 -9.46
C LEU A 271 5.16 11.36 -10.60
N PRO A 272 5.11 12.32 -11.54
CA PRO A 272 6.19 12.53 -12.50
C PRO A 272 7.51 12.93 -11.80
N PRO A 273 8.67 12.74 -12.47
CA PRO A 273 9.95 13.25 -11.99
C PRO A 273 9.92 14.76 -11.75
N LEU A 274 10.58 15.19 -10.69
CA LEU A 274 10.75 16.60 -10.34
C LEU A 274 11.45 17.37 -11.47
N LYS A 275 10.89 18.53 -11.84
CA LYS A 275 11.51 19.44 -12.81
C LYS A 275 12.13 20.63 -12.09
N LYS A 276 13.38 20.98 -12.45
CA LYS A 276 14.08 22.13 -11.86
C LYS A 276 13.26 23.41 -12.06
N ASN A 277 13.06 24.16 -10.97
CA ASN A 277 12.31 25.42 -10.90
C ASN A 277 10.79 25.34 -11.25
N ILE A 278 10.19 24.15 -11.35
CA ILE A 278 8.74 23.98 -11.59
C ILE A 278 8.15 23.15 -10.45
N PRO A 279 7.06 23.60 -9.78
CA PRO A 279 6.35 22.78 -8.79
C PRO A 279 5.88 21.46 -9.40
N ASN A 280 5.90 20.38 -8.61
CA ASN A 280 5.12 19.20 -8.97
C ASN A 280 3.61 19.52 -8.83
N PRO A 281 2.74 18.93 -9.67
CA PRO A 281 1.30 19.06 -9.49
C PRO A 281 0.86 18.63 -8.08
N PRO A 282 -0.18 19.25 -7.50
CA PRO A 282 -0.73 18.93 -6.16
C PRO A 282 -1.57 17.64 -6.16
N TYR A 283 -1.27 16.74 -7.10
CA TYR A 283 -2.00 15.52 -7.34
C TYR A 283 -1.08 14.47 -8.01
N GLY A 284 -1.36 13.20 -7.77
CA GLY A 284 -0.76 12.07 -8.47
C GLY A 284 -1.79 11.30 -9.30
N ASP A 285 -1.32 10.31 -10.07
CA ASP A 285 -2.19 9.32 -10.71
C ASP A 285 -2.19 8.05 -9.84
N LEU A 286 -3.38 7.51 -9.55
CA LEU A 286 -3.55 6.22 -8.87
C LEU A 286 -3.54 5.07 -9.87
N TYR A 287 -2.71 4.08 -9.59
CA TYR A 287 -2.65 2.83 -10.31
C TYR A 287 -3.07 1.67 -9.40
N LEU A 288 -3.70 0.67 -10.01
CA LEU A 288 -4.07 -0.60 -9.37
C LEU A 288 -3.19 -1.70 -9.97
N SER A 289 -2.65 -2.58 -9.12
CA SER A 289 -1.90 -3.75 -9.59
C SER A 289 -2.80 -4.91 -9.99
N ASP A 290 -2.25 -5.79 -10.83
CA ASP A 290 -2.69 -7.16 -10.97
C ASP A 290 -2.42 -7.99 -9.69
N ALA A 291 -2.87 -9.24 -9.66
CA ALA A 291 -2.72 -10.14 -8.51
C ALA A 291 -1.26 -10.55 -8.21
N THR A 292 -0.31 -10.33 -9.14
CA THR A 292 1.12 -10.54 -8.87
C THR A 292 1.78 -9.33 -8.20
N GLY A 293 1.10 -8.18 -8.15
CA GLY A 293 1.68 -6.92 -7.70
C GLY A 293 2.62 -6.26 -8.72
N THR A 294 2.83 -6.84 -9.91
CA THR A 294 3.88 -6.41 -10.85
C THR A 294 3.41 -5.51 -11.99
N ARG A 295 2.15 -5.64 -12.43
CA ARG A 295 1.57 -4.91 -13.58
C ARG A 295 0.53 -3.91 -13.08
N TYR A 296 0.69 -2.64 -13.44
CA TYR A 296 -0.13 -1.54 -12.93
C TYR A 296 -0.86 -0.81 -14.06
N SER A 297 -2.19 -0.77 -13.99
CA SER A 297 -3.04 0.06 -14.87
C SER A 297 -3.62 1.27 -14.14
N LEU A 298 -3.97 2.31 -14.89
CA LEU A 298 -4.46 3.59 -14.35
C LEU A 298 -5.90 3.45 -13.85
N SER A 299 -6.10 3.65 -12.54
CA SER A 299 -7.39 3.55 -11.85
C SER A 299 -8.10 4.90 -11.74
N LEU A 300 -7.41 5.92 -11.21
CA LEU A 300 -7.95 7.28 -11.04
C LEU A 300 -6.86 8.31 -11.29
N SER A 301 -7.08 9.23 -12.23
CA SER A 301 -6.11 10.28 -12.55
C SER A 301 -6.40 11.58 -11.79
N GLY A 302 -5.37 12.20 -11.23
CA GLY A 302 -5.50 13.49 -10.54
C GLY A 302 -5.85 13.41 -9.06
N ASN A 303 -5.57 12.30 -8.37
CA ASN A 303 -5.82 12.15 -6.93
C ASN A 303 -4.98 13.16 -6.10
N ARG A 304 -5.67 13.94 -5.26
CA ARG A 304 -5.09 15.03 -4.47
C ARG A 304 -3.98 14.53 -3.54
N ARG A 305 -2.83 15.20 -3.55
CA ARG A 305 -1.61 14.79 -2.85
C ARG A 305 -0.87 15.99 -2.25
N GLU A 306 -0.30 15.81 -1.05
CA GLU A 306 0.64 16.75 -0.45
C GLU A 306 1.83 15.99 0.17
N SER A 307 3.04 16.29 -0.28
CA SER A 307 4.25 15.47 -0.08
C SER A 307 4.00 13.99 -0.41
N ASP A 308 3.68 13.18 0.60
CA ASP A 308 3.50 11.73 0.52
C ASP A 308 2.14 11.28 1.08
N PHE A 309 1.35 12.21 1.62
CA PHE A 309 -0.04 12.01 1.98
C PHE A 309 -0.94 12.22 0.76
N CYS A 310 -1.91 11.32 0.57
CA CYS A 310 -2.89 11.39 -0.52
C CYS A 310 -4.30 11.33 0.08
N ASP A 311 -5.26 12.05 -0.50
CA ASP A 311 -6.68 11.90 -0.13
C ASP A 311 -7.22 10.60 -0.74
N PHE A 312 -6.93 9.48 -0.10
CA PHE A 312 -7.32 8.13 -0.48
C PHE A 312 -7.59 7.33 0.79
N GLN A 313 -8.80 6.78 0.92
CA GLN A 313 -9.27 6.09 2.11
C GLN A 313 -9.90 4.74 1.73
N LYS A 314 -9.32 3.64 2.21
CA LYS A 314 -9.98 2.34 2.22
C LYS A 314 -11.13 2.34 3.23
N ILE A 315 -12.28 1.81 2.86
CA ILE A 315 -13.37 1.52 3.80
C ILE A 315 -13.08 0.18 4.46
N LYS A 316 -12.62 0.20 5.71
CA LYS A 316 -12.11 -0.99 6.41
C LYS A 316 -13.17 -2.07 6.66
N SER A 317 -14.45 -1.70 6.59
CA SER A 317 -15.60 -2.56 6.88
C SER A 317 -16.11 -3.38 5.69
N LEU A 318 -15.58 -3.18 4.47
CA LEU A 318 -15.98 -3.86 3.23
C LEU A 318 -14.80 -4.03 2.25
N GLU A 319 -14.69 -5.18 1.60
CA GLU A 319 -13.71 -5.40 0.53
C GLU A 319 -14.05 -4.61 -0.75
N GLY A 320 -13.05 -4.17 -1.51
CA GLY A 320 -13.23 -3.47 -2.78
C GLY A 320 -13.73 -2.02 -2.70
N VAL A 321 -14.05 -1.50 -1.50
CA VAL A 321 -14.65 -0.17 -1.30
C VAL A 321 -13.63 0.87 -0.84
N TYR A 322 -13.46 1.93 -1.64
CA TYR A 322 -12.50 3.01 -1.40
C TYR A 322 -13.10 4.37 -1.79
N ILE A 323 -12.71 5.44 -1.08
CA ILE A 323 -13.07 6.83 -1.37
C ILE A 323 -11.78 7.63 -1.61
N ALA A 324 -11.77 8.49 -2.62
CA ALA A 324 -10.62 9.33 -2.96
C ALA A 324 -11.05 10.71 -3.44
N ASN A 325 -10.23 11.74 -3.19
CA ASN A 325 -10.43 13.07 -3.77
C ASN A 325 -9.53 13.27 -5.00
N ALA A 326 -10.06 13.84 -6.08
CA ALA A 326 -9.32 14.10 -7.31
C ALA A 326 -9.62 15.50 -7.89
N ALA A 327 -8.65 16.07 -8.59
CA ALA A 327 -8.79 17.35 -9.29
C ALA A 327 -9.79 17.23 -10.44
N ALA A 328 -10.63 18.25 -10.61
CA ALA A 328 -11.66 18.29 -11.65
C ALA A 328 -11.08 18.03 -13.06
N PRO A 329 -11.61 17.04 -13.83
CA PRO A 329 -11.09 16.72 -15.17
C PRO A 329 -11.07 17.89 -16.16
N SER A 330 -11.89 18.92 -15.92
CA SER A 330 -11.96 20.16 -16.70
C SER A 330 -10.82 21.15 -16.42
N VAL A 331 -10.17 21.10 -15.26
CA VAL A 331 -9.15 22.08 -14.83
C VAL A 331 -7.82 21.46 -14.42
N LYS A 332 -7.78 20.16 -14.09
CA LYS A 332 -6.54 19.48 -13.66
C LYS A 332 -5.38 19.69 -14.63
N ASP A 333 -5.71 19.77 -15.93
CA ASP A 333 -4.71 19.85 -16.98
C ASP A 333 -4.22 21.28 -17.29
N THR A 334 -4.81 22.32 -16.69
CA THR A 334 -4.39 23.72 -16.89
C THR A 334 -3.12 24.07 -16.10
N LYS A 335 -2.53 25.22 -16.43
CA LYS A 335 -1.29 25.69 -15.81
C LYS A 335 -1.49 26.06 -14.34
N GLU A 336 -2.64 26.65 -14.02
CA GLU A 336 -2.97 27.19 -12.69
C GLU A 336 -3.10 26.08 -11.65
N CYS A 337 -3.64 24.91 -12.03
CA CYS A 337 -3.68 23.73 -11.16
C CYS A 337 -2.33 22.98 -11.11
N LYS A 338 -1.60 22.86 -12.24
CA LYS A 338 -0.31 22.14 -12.29
C LYS A 338 0.86 22.86 -11.63
N GLU A 339 0.91 24.18 -11.71
CA GLU A 339 2.03 25.02 -11.26
C GLU A 339 1.65 25.93 -10.07
N CYS A 340 0.59 25.58 -9.34
CA CYS A 340 0.18 26.26 -8.11
C CYS A 340 1.31 26.24 -7.06
N LYS A 341 1.38 27.28 -6.22
CA LYS A 341 2.48 27.49 -5.27
C LYS A 341 2.09 27.40 -3.80
N THR A 342 0.83 27.71 -3.47
CA THR A 342 0.28 27.62 -2.11
C THR A 342 -0.81 26.55 -2.04
N LYS A 343 -1.07 26.00 -0.85
CA LYS A 343 -2.15 25.01 -0.66
C LYS A 343 -3.50 25.59 -1.08
N GLU A 344 -3.71 26.86 -0.77
CA GLU A 344 -4.90 27.67 -1.05
C GLU A 344 -5.11 27.83 -2.56
N ASP A 345 -4.06 28.20 -3.31
CA ASP A 345 -4.08 28.26 -4.77
C ASP A 345 -4.40 26.89 -5.37
N CYS A 346 -3.69 25.84 -4.94
CA CYS A 346 -3.90 24.49 -5.44
C CYS A 346 -5.33 24.00 -5.19
N PHE A 347 -5.91 24.28 -4.01
CA PHE A 347 -7.29 23.94 -3.66
C PHE A 347 -8.29 24.68 -4.55
N LYS A 348 -8.08 25.99 -4.78
CA LYS A 348 -8.92 26.85 -5.61
C LYS A 348 -8.89 26.48 -7.09
N TYR A 349 -7.70 26.26 -7.66
CA TYR A 349 -7.54 26.02 -9.10
C TYR A 349 -7.85 24.59 -9.51
N CYS A 350 -7.57 23.59 -8.67
CA CYS A 350 -7.80 22.18 -9.02
C CYS A 350 -9.23 21.68 -8.75
N GLN A 351 -10.05 22.43 -8.02
CA GLN A 351 -11.49 22.17 -7.78
C GLN A 351 -11.77 20.70 -7.40
N TYR A 352 -11.26 20.28 -6.25
CA TYR A 352 -11.27 18.88 -5.85
C TYR A 352 -12.69 18.31 -5.64
N HIS A 353 -12.91 17.09 -6.13
CA HIS A 353 -14.14 16.31 -5.98
C HIS A 353 -13.85 14.97 -5.32
N SER A 354 -14.79 14.45 -4.54
CA SER A 354 -14.77 13.09 -4.00
C SER A 354 -15.41 12.09 -4.97
N ALA A 355 -14.78 10.91 -5.08
CA ALA A 355 -15.32 9.75 -5.76
C ALA A 355 -15.20 8.50 -4.88
N ILE A 356 -16.09 7.54 -5.09
CA ILE A 356 -16.12 6.22 -4.46
C ILE A 356 -15.98 5.13 -5.53
N THR A 357 -15.47 3.97 -5.14
CA THR A 357 -15.44 2.74 -5.94
C THR A 357 -16.02 1.59 -5.13
N PHE A 358 -16.64 0.62 -5.81
CA PHE A 358 -17.12 -0.66 -5.25
C PHE A 358 -16.56 -1.87 -6.02
N ASP A 359 -15.60 -1.67 -6.91
CA ASP A 359 -14.94 -2.68 -7.75
C ASP A 359 -13.40 -2.55 -7.66
N LYS A 360 -12.91 -2.20 -6.45
CA LYS A 360 -11.50 -2.02 -6.13
C LYS A 360 -10.75 -1.06 -7.07
N GLY A 361 -11.43 -0.05 -7.59
CA GLY A 361 -10.88 1.00 -8.43
C GLY A 361 -10.96 0.72 -9.93
N GLY A 362 -11.82 -0.21 -10.38
CA GLY A 362 -12.17 -0.37 -11.79
C GLY A 362 -13.02 0.79 -12.32
N VAL A 363 -13.98 1.25 -11.52
CA VAL A 363 -14.85 2.40 -11.81
C VAL A 363 -15.01 3.28 -10.57
N TRP A 364 -14.71 4.57 -10.77
CA TRP A 364 -14.92 5.61 -9.76
C TRP A 364 -16.15 6.46 -10.10
N THR A 365 -17.03 6.66 -9.12
CA THR A 365 -18.32 7.36 -9.24
C THR A 365 -18.44 8.48 -8.21
N PRO A 366 -19.16 9.59 -8.49
CA PRO A 366 -19.42 10.62 -7.48
C PRO A 366 -20.27 10.09 -6.33
N LEU A 367 -20.01 10.53 -5.10
CA LEU A 367 -20.88 10.24 -3.96
C LEU A 367 -22.16 11.08 -4.02
N VAL A 368 -23.28 10.51 -3.58
CA VAL A 368 -24.58 11.18 -3.53
C VAL A 368 -24.92 11.51 -2.08
N GLY A 369 -25.19 12.78 -1.79
CA GLY A 369 -25.57 13.23 -0.47
C GLY A 369 -27.07 13.06 -0.18
N PRO A 370 -27.48 13.19 1.11
CA PRO A 370 -28.89 13.14 1.48
C PRO A 370 -29.73 14.24 0.81
N GLU A 371 -31.00 13.94 0.56
CA GLU A 371 -32.00 14.95 0.15
C GLU A 371 -32.35 15.93 1.28
N LYS A 372 -32.08 15.55 2.54
CA LYS A 372 -32.51 16.26 3.75
C LYS A 372 -31.43 16.32 4.82
N ASP A 373 -31.47 17.38 5.61
CA ASP A 373 -30.57 17.61 6.72
C ASP A 373 -31.06 16.95 8.04
N ILE A 374 -30.27 17.05 9.11
CA ILE A 374 -30.59 16.49 10.44
C ILE A 374 -31.90 17.03 11.05
N HIS A 375 -32.40 18.16 10.55
CA HIS A 375 -33.67 18.77 10.95
C HIS A 375 -34.81 18.41 9.97
N ASN A 376 -34.64 17.36 9.15
CA ASN A 376 -35.61 16.88 8.14
C ASN A 376 -35.95 17.95 7.07
N LYS A 377 -35.11 18.97 6.90
CA LYS A 377 -35.27 20.06 5.94
C LYS A 377 -34.56 19.73 4.64
N VAL A 378 -35.20 19.97 3.50
CA VAL A 378 -34.62 19.72 2.17
C VAL A 378 -33.35 20.53 1.96
N ILE A 379 -32.26 19.87 1.57
CA ILE A 379 -30.95 20.50 1.33
C ILE A 379 -31.00 21.28 0.02
N LYS A 380 -30.66 22.57 0.05
CA LYS A 380 -30.56 23.40 -1.14
C LYS A 380 -29.22 23.17 -1.84
N CYS A 381 -29.30 22.75 -3.09
CA CYS A 381 -28.20 22.22 -3.87
C CYS A 381 -28.03 23.09 -5.13
N LYS A 382 -26.83 23.65 -5.34
CA LYS A 382 -26.58 24.58 -6.47
C LYS A 382 -26.13 23.87 -7.74
N ASN A 383 -25.31 22.82 -7.58
CA ASN A 383 -24.73 22.06 -8.68
C ASN A 383 -25.23 20.62 -8.55
N HIS A 384 -25.89 20.12 -9.59
CA HIS A 384 -26.44 18.77 -9.65
C HIS A 384 -25.66 17.90 -10.63
N ILE A 385 -25.59 16.60 -10.34
CA ILE A 385 -25.13 15.57 -11.27
C ILE A 385 -26.34 14.80 -11.81
N ASP A 386 -26.20 14.22 -13.01
CA ASP A 386 -27.26 13.41 -13.62
C ASP A 386 -27.23 11.97 -13.10
N GLY A 387 -28.32 11.58 -12.44
CA GLY A 387 -28.61 10.23 -12.00
C GLY A 387 -29.47 9.44 -12.98
N THR A 388 -29.67 8.16 -12.67
CA THR A 388 -30.53 7.26 -13.46
C THR A 388 -31.96 7.82 -13.59
N GLY A 389 -32.54 7.66 -14.78
CA GLY A 389 -33.87 8.19 -15.09
C GLY A 389 -33.97 9.72 -15.14
N GLY A 390 -32.85 10.45 -15.25
CA GLY A 390 -32.83 11.92 -15.33
C GLY A 390 -33.02 12.63 -13.98
N LYS A 391 -32.92 11.92 -12.85
CA LYS A 391 -32.91 12.53 -11.52
C LYS A 391 -31.69 13.45 -11.37
N LYS A 392 -31.91 14.70 -10.96
CA LYS A 392 -30.83 15.63 -10.61
C LYS A 392 -30.38 15.39 -9.16
N LEU A 393 -29.31 14.61 -9.01
CA LEU A 393 -28.74 14.23 -7.71
C LEU A 393 -27.73 15.28 -7.21
N CYS A 394 -27.45 15.26 -5.91
CA CYS A 394 -26.58 16.23 -5.25
C CYS A 394 -25.26 15.58 -4.82
N PRO A 395 -24.12 16.02 -5.39
CA PRO A 395 -22.82 15.44 -5.07
C PRO A 395 -22.40 15.78 -3.63
N LEU A 396 -21.94 14.75 -2.92
CA LEU A 396 -21.33 14.82 -1.59
C LEU A 396 -19.80 14.84 -1.72
N GLN A 397 -19.17 15.76 -1.02
CA GLN A 397 -17.72 15.99 -1.04
C GLN A 397 -17.19 15.78 0.38
N LEU A 398 -16.20 14.91 0.57
CA LEU A 398 -15.74 14.42 1.87
C LEU A 398 -14.27 14.75 2.13
N HIS A 399 -13.97 15.10 3.38
CA HIS A 399 -12.62 15.33 3.84
C HIS A 399 -11.88 14.03 4.14
N SER A 400 -10.70 13.90 3.55
CA SER A 400 -9.76 12.81 3.79
C SER A 400 -8.48 13.38 4.43
N VAL A 401 -7.37 12.64 4.37
CA VAL A 401 -6.13 12.85 5.13
C VAL A 401 -5.59 14.29 5.07
N LEU A 402 -5.75 14.99 3.95
CA LEU A 402 -5.24 16.35 3.73
C LEU A 402 -6.25 17.43 4.18
N SER A 403 -6.79 17.33 5.40
CA SER A 403 -7.77 18.28 5.94
C SER A 403 -7.67 18.52 7.45
N ASP A 404 -7.99 19.74 7.86
CA ASP A 404 -8.16 20.18 9.25
C ASP A 404 -9.56 19.82 9.84
N ALA A 405 -10.42 19.19 9.04
CA ALA A 405 -11.70 18.61 9.45
C ALA A 405 -11.57 17.09 9.66
N SER A 406 -12.46 16.49 10.46
CA SER A 406 -12.38 15.06 10.76
C SER A 406 -12.56 14.20 9.51
N GLN A 407 -11.64 13.25 9.35
CA GLN A 407 -11.45 12.46 8.13
C GLN A 407 -12.49 11.33 8.01
N ILE A 408 -12.70 10.83 6.78
CA ILE A 408 -13.50 9.63 6.51
C ILE A 408 -13.01 8.46 7.40
N HIS A 409 -13.91 7.94 8.24
CA HIS A 409 -13.62 6.90 9.22
C HIS A 409 -14.50 5.66 9.01
N SER A 410 -13.89 4.49 9.18
CA SER A 410 -14.53 3.17 9.17
C SER A 410 -13.69 2.18 9.98
N HIS A 411 -14.34 1.21 10.62
CA HIS A 411 -13.68 0.17 11.40
C HIS A 411 -14.03 -1.22 10.85
N LYS A 412 -13.09 -2.17 10.85
CA LYS A 412 -13.30 -3.51 10.25
C LYS A 412 -14.51 -4.23 10.85
N ASP A 413 -14.72 -4.08 12.16
CA ASP A 413 -15.81 -4.71 12.91
C ASP A 413 -17.14 -3.92 12.84
N ALA A 414 -17.16 -2.76 12.17
CA ALA A 414 -18.33 -1.88 12.02
C ALA A 414 -18.95 -2.03 10.63
N ILE A 415 -19.51 -3.20 10.34
CA ILE A 415 -19.88 -3.66 8.98
C ILE A 415 -20.81 -2.67 8.24
N GLY A 416 -20.32 -2.15 7.11
CA GLY A 416 -21.03 -1.20 6.26
C GLY A 416 -21.14 0.24 6.81
N LEU A 417 -20.56 0.54 7.97
CA LEU A 417 -20.61 1.90 8.54
C LEU A 417 -19.44 2.77 8.05
N ILE A 418 -19.74 4.03 7.74
CA ILE A 418 -18.75 5.07 7.42
C ILE A 418 -19.21 6.40 8.02
N LEU A 419 -18.34 7.07 8.77
CA LEU A 419 -18.52 8.45 9.21
C LEU A 419 -17.60 9.36 8.40
N ALA A 420 -18.06 10.55 8.02
CA ALA A 420 -17.22 11.52 7.32
C ALA A 420 -17.67 12.96 7.55
N THR A 421 -16.74 13.91 7.56
CA THR A 421 -17.03 15.35 7.50
C THR A 421 -16.94 15.82 6.05
N GLY A 422 -17.83 16.72 5.61
CA GLY A 422 -17.86 17.14 4.22
C GLY A 422 -18.94 18.17 3.90
N ASN A 423 -19.13 18.48 2.63
CA ASN A 423 -20.13 19.44 2.14
C ASN A 423 -20.97 18.86 0.98
N ILE A 424 -22.18 19.39 0.81
CA ILE A 424 -22.99 19.15 -0.40
C ILE A 424 -22.68 20.24 -1.42
N GLY A 425 -22.36 19.86 -2.65
CA GLY A 425 -22.13 20.81 -3.74
C GLY A 425 -21.05 20.39 -4.72
N GLY A 426 -20.79 21.27 -5.70
CA GLY A 426 -19.97 20.92 -6.85
C GLY A 426 -18.54 20.51 -6.55
N GLN A 427 -17.91 21.09 -5.53
CA GLN A 427 -16.52 20.83 -5.13
C GLN A 427 -16.38 20.80 -3.61
N LEU A 428 -15.31 20.19 -3.11
CA LEU A 428 -14.91 20.23 -1.71
C LEU A 428 -14.68 21.69 -1.27
N GLN A 429 -15.20 22.09 -0.11
CA GLN A 429 -14.91 23.40 0.49
C GLN A 429 -13.75 23.30 1.49
N LYS A 430 -13.16 24.43 1.87
CA LYS A 430 -12.17 24.51 2.98
C LYS A 430 -12.76 25.19 4.23
N ASP A 431 -13.86 25.92 4.09
CA ASP A 431 -14.47 26.66 5.20
C ASP A 431 -15.23 25.72 6.14
N GLU A 432 -14.94 25.81 7.44
CA GLU A 432 -15.56 24.95 8.46
C GLU A 432 -17.07 25.23 8.66
N SER A 433 -17.57 26.37 8.19
CA SER A 433 -19.00 26.71 8.23
C SER A 433 -19.82 26.11 7.09
N ASP A 434 -19.17 25.65 6.00
CA ASP A 434 -19.81 24.96 4.87
C ASP A 434 -19.91 23.44 5.04
N VAL A 435 -19.28 22.87 6.10
CA VAL A 435 -19.19 21.40 6.31
C VAL A 435 -20.10 20.88 7.41
N ASN A 436 -20.53 19.62 7.29
CA ASN A 436 -21.34 18.89 8.25
C ASN A 436 -20.81 17.45 8.39
N THR A 437 -21.22 16.73 9.43
CA THR A 437 -20.91 15.31 9.63
C THR A 437 -22.01 14.43 9.04
N TYR A 438 -21.62 13.42 8.26
CA TYR A 438 -22.51 12.43 7.65
C TYR A 438 -22.17 11.01 8.09
N LEU A 439 -23.17 10.14 8.04
CA LEU A 439 -23.07 8.70 8.31
C LEU A 439 -23.65 7.91 7.12
N SER A 440 -22.98 6.84 6.71
CA SER A 440 -23.53 5.77 5.88
C SER A 440 -23.71 4.48 6.70
N ARG A 441 -24.71 3.67 6.32
CA ARG A 441 -24.95 2.31 6.85
C ARG A 441 -24.82 1.20 5.80
N ASP A 442 -24.47 1.53 4.56
CA ASP A 442 -24.52 0.61 3.41
C ASP A 442 -23.20 0.53 2.63
N GLY A 443 -22.10 1.07 3.18
CA GLY A 443 -20.81 1.14 2.49
C GLY A 443 -20.63 2.39 1.62
N GLY A 444 -21.55 3.36 1.67
CA GLY A 444 -21.39 4.67 1.04
C GLY A 444 -22.30 4.92 -0.17
N PHE A 445 -23.30 4.07 -0.41
CA PHE A 445 -24.35 4.32 -1.41
C PHE A 445 -25.30 5.42 -0.97
N SER A 446 -25.73 5.37 0.29
CA SER A 446 -26.57 6.41 0.92
C SER A 446 -25.91 6.97 2.17
N TRP A 447 -26.22 8.24 2.42
CA TRP A 447 -25.66 9.05 3.49
C TRP A 447 -26.78 9.83 4.17
N VAL A 448 -26.68 10.02 5.47
CA VAL A 448 -27.56 10.90 6.27
C VAL A 448 -26.71 11.90 7.04
N GLU A 449 -27.22 13.13 7.22
CA GLU A 449 -26.55 14.16 8.02
C GLU A 449 -26.79 13.89 9.52
N VAL A 450 -25.71 13.74 10.29
CA VAL A 450 -25.74 13.38 11.73
C VAL A 450 -25.16 14.45 12.65
N GLY A 451 -24.68 15.57 12.11
CA GLY A 451 -24.30 16.74 12.89
C GLY A 451 -23.98 17.95 12.01
N LYS A 452 -24.30 19.15 12.50
CA LYS A 452 -23.89 20.41 11.87
C LYS A 452 -22.44 20.75 12.24
N GLY A 453 -21.62 21.16 11.28
CA GLY A 453 -20.19 21.41 11.52
C GLY A 453 -19.35 20.14 11.70
N SER A 454 -18.03 20.32 11.79
CA SER A 454 -17.08 19.26 12.13
C SER A 454 -17.28 18.72 13.55
N HIS A 455 -17.17 17.40 13.71
CA HIS A 455 -17.13 16.70 15.00
C HIS A 455 -15.95 15.73 15.00
N ALA A 456 -15.28 15.49 16.14
CA ALA A 456 -14.48 14.28 16.30
C ALA A 456 -15.44 13.12 16.62
N TYR A 457 -15.22 11.94 16.04
CA TYR A 457 -16.14 10.79 16.16
C TYR A 457 -15.43 9.44 16.13
N GLU A 458 -16.05 8.42 16.72
CA GLU A 458 -15.53 7.07 16.82
C GLU A 458 -16.67 6.03 16.86
N PHE A 459 -16.37 4.82 16.37
CA PHE A 459 -17.18 3.61 16.51
C PHE A 459 -16.65 2.78 17.69
N THR A 460 -17.54 2.30 18.56
CA THR A 460 -17.15 1.38 19.64
C THR A 460 -18.21 0.28 19.82
N ASN A 461 -17.90 -0.79 20.56
CA ASN A 461 -18.68 -2.04 20.64
C ASN A 461 -19.15 -2.50 19.23
N ARG A 462 -18.23 -2.87 18.35
CA ARG A 462 -18.47 -3.33 16.96
C ARG A 462 -19.32 -2.33 16.11
N GLY A 463 -19.20 -1.03 16.41
CA GLY A 463 -19.97 0.04 15.75
C GLY A 463 -21.44 0.10 16.14
N GLU A 464 -21.88 -0.68 17.14
CA GLU A 464 -23.22 -0.57 17.72
C GLU A 464 -23.37 0.69 18.58
N LEU A 465 -22.27 1.22 19.10
CA LEU A 465 -22.18 2.53 19.73
C LEU A 465 -21.42 3.48 18.79
N ILE A 466 -22.02 4.63 18.50
CA ILE A 466 -21.37 5.72 17.77
C ILE A 466 -21.23 6.90 18.72
N VAL A 467 -20.04 7.47 18.85
CA VAL A 467 -19.80 8.64 19.73
C VAL A 467 -19.25 9.80 18.92
N LYS A 468 -19.68 11.03 19.23
CA LYS A 468 -19.15 12.26 18.63
C LYS A 468 -19.07 13.41 19.63
N VAL A 469 -18.11 14.30 19.43
CA VAL A 469 -17.93 15.55 20.19
C VAL A 469 -17.65 16.71 19.24
N THR A 470 -18.08 17.93 19.59
CA THR A 470 -17.64 19.12 18.87
C THR A 470 -16.14 19.31 19.07
N ASN A 471 -15.38 19.47 17.99
CA ASN A 471 -13.92 19.64 18.02
C ASN A 471 -13.46 21.05 17.65
N LYS A 472 -14.39 22.02 17.56
CA LYS A 472 -14.11 23.41 17.16
C LYS A 472 -14.46 24.45 18.24
N GLN A 473 -15.23 24.08 19.26
CA GLN A 473 -15.54 24.94 20.41
C GLN A 473 -15.52 24.13 21.72
N PRO A 474 -15.19 24.73 22.88
CA PRO A 474 -15.23 24.05 24.18
C PRO A 474 -16.61 23.50 24.53
N SER A 475 -16.67 22.33 25.18
CA SER A 475 -17.94 21.74 25.63
C SER A 475 -17.82 20.78 26.83
N HIS A 476 -18.82 20.83 27.71
CA HIS A 476 -19.09 19.87 28.78
C HIS A 476 -20.03 18.72 28.34
N SER A 477 -20.22 18.49 27.04
CA SER A 477 -21.18 17.51 26.50
C SER A 477 -20.61 16.59 25.41
N ILE A 478 -21.10 15.36 25.40
CA ILE A 478 -20.79 14.28 24.45
C ILE A 478 -22.09 13.80 23.83
N ASP A 479 -22.13 13.66 22.50
CA ASP A 479 -23.25 13.06 21.78
C ASP A 479 -22.94 11.58 21.51
N TYR A 480 -23.85 10.66 21.81
CA TYR A 480 -23.71 9.24 21.50
C TYR A 480 -24.99 8.66 20.88
N SER A 481 -24.86 7.59 20.11
CA SER A 481 -25.99 6.88 19.50
C SER A 481 -25.90 5.38 19.76
N VAL A 482 -27.01 4.83 20.22
CA VAL A 482 -27.23 3.40 20.48
C VAL A 482 -28.04 2.72 19.35
N ASN A 483 -28.38 3.43 18.28
CA ASN A 483 -29.28 2.98 17.21
C ASN A 483 -28.74 3.27 15.79
N TYR A 484 -27.43 3.06 15.59
CA TYR A 484 -26.72 3.31 14.32
C TYR A 484 -26.96 4.72 13.75
N GLY A 485 -26.94 5.73 14.62
CA GLY A 485 -26.99 7.14 14.25
C GLY A 485 -28.37 7.68 13.84
N LYS A 486 -29.46 6.91 14.00
CA LYS A 486 -30.82 7.45 13.78
C LYS A 486 -31.15 8.60 14.73
N THR A 487 -30.72 8.50 15.98
CA THR A 487 -30.77 9.59 16.97
C THR A 487 -29.47 9.63 17.75
N PHE A 488 -29.08 10.82 18.19
CA PHE A 488 -27.98 11.03 19.13
C PHE A 488 -28.53 11.60 20.45
N GLU A 489 -28.12 10.99 21.56
CA GLU A 489 -28.42 11.40 22.92
C GLU A 489 -27.25 12.24 23.45
N LYS A 490 -27.56 13.33 24.16
CA LYS A 490 -26.56 14.27 24.69
C LYS A 490 -26.32 14.03 26.17
N PHE A 491 -25.18 13.44 26.50
CA PHE A 491 -24.69 13.30 27.86
C PHE A 491 -23.86 14.52 28.27
N LYS A 492 -24.03 15.00 29.50
CA LYS A 492 -23.22 16.04 30.13
C LYS A 492 -22.36 15.45 31.24
N PHE A 493 -21.04 15.55 31.12
CA PHE A 493 -20.10 15.04 32.12
C PHE A 493 -19.79 16.07 33.23
N SER A 494 -20.13 17.35 33.03
CA SER A 494 -20.21 18.36 34.08
C SER A 494 -21.41 19.28 33.88
N ASN A 495 -21.82 19.93 34.97
CA ASN A 495 -22.82 21.00 34.99
C ASN A 495 -22.19 22.41 35.04
N HIS A 496 -20.85 22.51 35.12
CA HIS A 496 -20.12 23.77 35.22
C HIS A 496 -19.37 24.06 33.91
N SER A 497 -19.51 25.27 33.35
CA SER A 497 -18.77 25.68 32.14
C SER A 497 -17.26 25.87 32.37
N SER A 498 -16.81 25.90 33.63
CA SER A 498 -15.38 25.77 33.96
C SER A 498 -14.79 24.39 33.59
N ASP A 499 -15.63 23.39 33.34
CA ASP A 499 -15.21 22.07 32.87
C ASP A 499 -15.34 21.91 31.34
N ASP A 500 -15.66 22.97 30.59
CA ASP A 500 -15.73 22.90 29.13
C ASP A 500 -14.36 22.52 28.53
N ILE A 501 -14.31 21.39 27.81
CA ILE A 501 -13.09 20.90 27.15
C ILE A 501 -13.16 21.26 25.66
N LEU A 502 -12.10 21.87 25.11
CA LEU A 502 -11.91 21.93 23.66
C LEU A 502 -11.34 20.58 23.19
N PHE A 503 -12.24 19.70 22.75
CA PHE A 503 -11.88 18.36 22.28
C PHE A 503 -11.09 18.38 20.95
N LYS A 504 -10.24 17.39 20.76
CA LYS A 504 -9.41 17.21 19.57
C LYS A 504 -9.71 15.90 18.86
N ARG A 505 -9.49 14.76 19.51
CA ARG A 505 -9.67 13.41 18.95
C ARG A 505 -10.37 12.50 19.96
N ILE A 506 -11.03 11.46 19.45
CA ILE A 506 -11.45 10.28 20.22
C ILE A 506 -10.48 9.15 19.87
N HIS A 507 -10.17 8.29 20.85
CA HIS A 507 -9.23 7.19 20.77
C HIS A 507 -9.92 5.91 21.22
N HIS A 508 -10.02 4.92 20.33
CA HIS A 508 -10.54 3.58 20.63
C HIS A 508 -9.44 2.67 21.23
N PRO A 509 -9.71 1.86 22.27
CA PRO A 509 -8.69 1.05 22.95
C PRO A 509 -8.34 -0.28 22.24
N GLY A 510 -8.46 -0.32 20.91
CA GLY A 510 -8.15 -1.50 20.08
C GLY A 510 -9.18 -2.65 20.14
N ASP A 511 -9.67 -3.03 21.34
CA ASP A 511 -10.63 -4.12 21.52
C ASP A 511 -11.98 -3.81 20.86
N PRO A 512 -12.42 -4.55 19.81
CA PRO A 512 -13.70 -4.32 19.14
C PRO A 512 -14.93 -4.44 20.04
N GLN A 513 -14.85 -5.16 21.17
CA GLN A 513 -15.93 -5.29 22.15
C GLN A 513 -15.89 -4.21 23.25
N SER A 514 -14.92 -3.28 23.22
CA SER A 514 -14.86 -2.18 24.17
C SER A 514 -16.18 -1.39 24.20
N ARG A 515 -16.57 -0.98 25.40
CA ARG A 515 -17.61 0.04 25.65
C ARG A 515 -17.01 1.32 26.25
N THR A 516 -15.69 1.44 26.19
CA THR A 516 -14.90 2.55 26.73
C THR A 516 -14.11 3.23 25.61
N ILE A 517 -14.09 4.56 25.63
CA ILE A 517 -13.26 5.40 24.75
C ILE A 517 -12.48 6.42 25.58
N LEU A 518 -11.42 6.98 25.01
CA LEU A 518 -10.66 8.08 25.60
C LEU A 518 -10.74 9.29 24.66
N ILE A 519 -10.96 10.49 25.19
CA ILE A 519 -11.13 11.73 24.38
C ILE A 519 -10.09 12.75 24.83
N ASP A 520 -9.18 13.16 23.93
CA ASP A 520 -8.17 14.16 24.24
C ASP A 520 -8.62 15.58 23.89
N GLY A 521 -8.24 16.54 24.73
CA GLY A 521 -8.62 17.94 24.57
C GLY A 521 -7.81 18.89 25.44
N VAL A 522 -8.26 20.15 25.52
CA VAL A 522 -7.62 21.20 26.31
C VAL A 522 -8.65 21.88 27.21
N ARG A 523 -8.31 22.05 28.48
CA ARG A 523 -9.03 22.85 29.49
C ARG A 523 -8.02 23.67 30.28
N ASP A 524 -8.26 24.97 30.45
CA ASP A 524 -7.37 25.92 31.12
C ASP A 524 -5.90 25.87 30.65
N ARG A 525 -5.70 25.70 29.33
CA ARG A 525 -4.41 25.51 28.64
C ARG A 525 -3.68 24.18 28.94
N ASN A 526 -4.16 23.38 29.88
CA ASN A 526 -3.64 22.04 30.16
C ASN A 526 -4.25 21.02 29.21
N THR A 527 -3.49 19.97 28.87
CA THR A 527 -4.06 18.81 28.18
C THR A 527 -4.90 18.02 29.16
N VAL A 528 -6.08 17.58 28.72
CA VAL A 528 -6.97 16.72 29.50
C VAL A 528 -7.34 15.51 28.65
N LEU A 529 -7.37 14.35 29.28
CA LEU A 529 -7.86 13.10 28.73
C LEU A 529 -9.09 12.66 29.52
N LEU A 530 -10.22 12.56 28.81
CA LEU A 530 -11.51 12.19 29.34
C LEU A 530 -11.84 10.76 28.90
N THR A 531 -11.75 9.80 29.81
CA THR A 531 -12.18 8.43 29.58
C THR A 531 -13.67 8.32 29.84
N VAL A 532 -14.42 7.71 28.91
CA VAL A 532 -15.88 7.59 28.95
C VAL A 532 -16.25 6.13 28.85
N ASP A 533 -16.95 5.60 29.85
CA ASP A 533 -17.39 4.21 29.95
C ASP A 533 -18.91 4.12 29.77
N PHE A 534 -19.35 3.50 28.67
CA PHE A 534 -20.74 3.28 28.30
C PHE A 534 -21.29 1.93 28.81
N SER A 535 -20.51 1.11 29.52
CA SER A 535 -21.05 -0.13 30.13
C SER A 535 -22.17 0.17 31.13
N THR A 536 -22.13 1.33 31.79
CA THR A 536 -23.16 1.77 32.75
C THR A 536 -24.49 2.16 32.12
N LEU A 537 -24.61 2.24 30.78
CA LEU A 537 -25.91 2.38 30.12
C LEU A 537 -26.85 1.20 30.44
N ASN A 538 -26.30 0.04 30.83
CA ASN A 538 -27.04 -1.19 31.15
C ASN A 538 -28.03 -1.62 30.04
N LEU A 539 -27.62 -1.42 28.78
CA LEU A 539 -28.37 -1.87 27.61
C LEU A 539 -28.55 -3.41 27.63
N PRO A 540 -29.73 -3.92 27.28
CA PRO A 540 -29.98 -5.36 27.25
C PRO A 540 -29.23 -6.03 26.10
N ASP A 541 -28.97 -7.34 26.25
CA ASP A 541 -28.46 -8.15 25.15
C ASP A 541 -29.51 -8.33 24.05
N CYS A 542 -29.09 -8.18 22.79
CA CYS A 542 -29.90 -8.44 21.61
C CYS A 542 -30.21 -9.93 21.41
N LYS A 543 -31.36 -10.23 20.78
CA LYS A 543 -31.92 -11.59 20.70
C LYS A 543 -32.04 -12.13 19.28
N LEU A 544 -32.04 -13.46 19.19
CA LEU A 544 -32.24 -14.25 17.96
C LEU A 544 -31.22 -13.92 16.85
N HIS A 545 -29.94 -13.80 17.22
CA HIS A 545 -28.82 -13.60 16.29
C HIS A 545 -28.65 -14.76 15.30
N GLU A 546 -29.03 -15.96 15.74
CA GLU A 546 -29.00 -17.21 15.00
C GLU A 546 -30.14 -17.35 13.97
N ASN A 547 -31.17 -16.50 14.07
CA ASN A 547 -32.30 -16.41 13.13
C ASN A 547 -32.56 -14.95 12.72
N PRO A 548 -31.64 -14.26 12.02
CA PRO A 548 -31.73 -12.83 11.71
C PRO A 548 -32.85 -12.49 10.71
N SER A 549 -33.46 -13.49 10.07
CA SER A 549 -34.65 -13.33 9.22
C SER A 549 -35.97 -13.36 9.99
N ASP A 550 -35.97 -13.68 11.29
CA ASP A 550 -37.19 -13.64 12.11
C ASP A 550 -37.64 -12.18 12.36
N ALA A 551 -38.96 -11.94 12.33
CA ALA A 551 -39.54 -10.63 12.59
C ALA A 551 -39.29 -10.12 14.03
N ASN A 552 -39.17 -11.05 14.98
CA ASN A 552 -38.86 -10.80 16.39
C ASN A 552 -37.36 -10.65 16.64
N SER A 553 -36.49 -11.06 15.71
CA SER A 553 -35.04 -10.92 15.87
C SER A 553 -34.62 -9.45 15.96
N ASP A 554 -33.59 -9.19 16.74
CA ASP A 554 -32.93 -7.87 16.82
C ASP A 554 -31.89 -7.65 15.70
N TYR A 555 -31.71 -8.64 14.81
CA TYR A 555 -30.70 -8.64 13.75
C TYR A 555 -31.30 -8.54 12.35
N GLU A 556 -30.53 -7.98 11.40
CA GLU A 556 -30.80 -7.91 9.97
C GLU A 556 -29.67 -8.66 9.23
N ILE A 557 -30.00 -9.29 8.10
CA ILE A 557 -28.98 -9.73 7.12
C ILE A 557 -28.65 -8.53 6.24
N PHE A 558 -27.41 -8.08 6.30
CA PHE A 558 -26.87 -7.06 5.40
C PHE A 558 -26.06 -7.72 4.27
N ARG A 559 -26.39 -7.37 3.02
CA ARG A 559 -25.68 -7.78 1.81
C ARG A 559 -25.01 -6.56 1.17
N PRO A 560 -23.68 -6.42 1.28
CA PRO A 560 -22.92 -5.48 0.47
C PRO A 560 -23.11 -5.79 -1.02
N HIS A 561 -23.07 -4.75 -1.86
CA HIS A 561 -23.34 -4.88 -3.28
C HIS A 561 -22.65 -3.76 -4.08
N THR A 562 -22.60 -3.90 -5.40
CA THR A 562 -22.20 -2.87 -6.36
C THR A 562 -23.42 -2.28 -7.09
N TYR A 563 -23.20 -1.25 -7.90
CA TYR A 563 -24.24 -0.64 -8.74
C TYR A 563 -24.85 -1.64 -9.73
N GLY A 564 -26.18 -1.74 -9.76
CA GLY A 564 -26.90 -2.58 -10.73
C GLY A 564 -27.70 -3.76 -10.15
N ASP A 565 -28.02 -3.72 -8.85
CA ASP A 565 -29.13 -4.46 -8.22
C ASP A 565 -28.99 -6.00 -8.16
N GLN A 566 -27.80 -6.55 -8.37
CA GLN A 566 -27.52 -8.01 -8.31
C GLN A 566 -27.05 -8.52 -6.93
N GLN A 567 -27.10 -7.68 -5.89
CA GLN A 567 -26.65 -7.97 -4.52
C GLN A 567 -25.22 -8.60 -4.43
N CYS A 568 -24.34 -8.21 -5.35
CA CYS A 568 -23.01 -8.80 -5.55
C CYS A 568 -21.91 -7.73 -5.39
N LEU A 569 -20.79 -8.07 -4.76
CA LEU A 569 -19.61 -7.23 -4.55
C LEU A 569 -18.35 -8.09 -4.72
N MET A 570 -17.34 -7.62 -5.48
CA MET A 570 -16.12 -8.38 -5.79
C MET A 570 -16.41 -9.81 -6.28
N GLY A 571 -17.39 -9.95 -7.17
CA GLY A 571 -17.78 -11.22 -7.77
C GLY A 571 -18.49 -12.21 -6.83
N ARG A 572 -18.90 -11.82 -5.62
CA ARG A 572 -19.65 -12.66 -4.68
C ARG A 572 -20.80 -11.96 -3.96
N GLN A 573 -21.80 -12.74 -3.56
CA GLN A 573 -22.80 -12.37 -2.56
C GLN A 573 -22.33 -12.86 -1.18
N VAL A 574 -22.52 -12.06 -0.13
CA VAL A 574 -22.07 -12.35 1.24
C VAL A 574 -23.09 -11.83 2.26
N ASP A 575 -23.49 -12.69 3.21
CA ASP A 575 -24.46 -12.37 4.26
C ASP A 575 -23.74 -12.00 5.56
N TYR A 576 -23.86 -10.73 5.98
CA TYR A 576 -23.42 -10.26 7.29
C TYR A 576 -24.62 -10.10 8.22
N THR A 577 -24.71 -10.92 9.26
CA THR A 577 -25.63 -10.68 10.38
C THR A 577 -25.19 -9.43 11.13
N ARG A 578 -26.07 -8.44 11.30
CA ARG A 578 -25.80 -7.26 12.15
C ARG A 578 -27.06 -6.77 12.85
N ARG A 579 -26.94 -5.97 13.90
CA ARG A 579 -28.11 -5.48 14.65
C ARG A 579 -28.96 -4.51 13.82
N LYS A 580 -30.29 -4.65 13.90
CA LYS A 580 -31.28 -3.76 13.29
C LYS A 580 -31.21 -2.37 13.91
N ALA A 581 -31.26 -1.33 13.07
CA ALA A 581 -31.09 0.06 13.52
C ALA A 581 -32.30 0.69 14.22
N ASP A 582 -33.41 -0.02 14.41
CA ASP A 582 -34.54 0.39 15.26
C ASP A 582 -34.55 -0.28 16.65
N ARG A 583 -33.55 -1.11 16.95
CA ARG A 583 -33.38 -1.76 18.26
C ARG A 583 -32.44 -0.96 19.16
N THR A 584 -32.67 -1.06 20.47
CA THR A 584 -31.85 -0.46 21.53
C THR A 584 -31.39 -1.57 22.48
N CYS A 585 -30.37 -2.29 22.02
CA CYS A 585 -29.72 -3.41 22.68
C CYS A 585 -28.26 -3.46 22.21
N LEU A 586 -27.40 -4.24 22.87
CA LEU A 586 -26.05 -4.53 22.40
C LEU A 586 -25.90 -6.03 22.12
N SER A 587 -25.05 -6.39 21.18
CA SER A 587 -24.74 -7.79 20.91
C SER A 587 -23.84 -8.37 22.01
N PRO A 588 -24.17 -9.53 22.60
CA PRO A 588 -23.31 -10.19 23.57
C PRO A 588 -22.01 -10.68 22.92
N SER A 589 -20.97 -10.88 23.74
CA SER A 589 -19.62 -11.22 23.27
C SER A 589 -19.50 -12.55 22.53
N SER A 590 -20.48 -13.44 22.72
CA SER A 590 -20.62 -14.73 22.03
C SER A 590 -21.15 -14.63 20.60
N VAL A 591 -21.66 -13.48 20.17
CA VAL A 591 -22.13 -13.30 18.79
C VAL A 591 -20.94 -13.31 17.85
N ASP A 592 -20.94 -14.29 16.94
CA ASP A 592 -20.06 -14.31 15.78
C ASP A 592 -20.60 -13.36 14.69
N PHE A 593 -19.70 -12.58 14.12
CA PHE A 593 -19.96 -11.62 13.04
C PHE A 593 -19.22 -12.01 11.74
N THR A 594 -18.63 -13.20 11.70
CA THR A 594 -18.01 -13.79 10.50
C THR A 594 -19.03 -13.85 9.34
N PRO A 595 -18.65 -13.43 8.12
CA PRO A 595 -19.53 -13.50 6.95
C PRO A 595 -20.01 -14.93 6.66
N SER A 596 -21.27 -15.03 6.23
CA SER A 596 -21.96 -16.29 5.95
C SER A 596 -22.52 -16.33 4.52
N ASN A 597 -23.06 -17.49 4.12
CA ASN A 597 -23.73 -17.71 2.82
C ASN A 597 -22.96 -17.23 1.57
N VAL A 598 -21.61 -17.24 1.61
CA VAL A 598 -20.76 -16.79 0.50
C VAL A 598 -21.05 -17.58 -0.78
N ARG A 599 -21.40 -16.87 -1.86
CA ARG A 599 -21.72 -17.45 -3.18
C ARG A 599 -21.15 -16.60 -4.29
N ASN A 600 -20.44 -17.22 -5.23
CA ASN A 600 -19.88 -16.52 -6.38
C ASN A 600 -20.97 -16.16 -7.41
N CYS A 601 -20.83 -14.99 -8.03
CA CYS A 601 -21.73 -14.43 -9.04
C CYS A 601 -21.24 -14.80 -10.44
N ALA A 602 -22.13 -14.78 -11.43
CA ALA A 602 -21.72 -14.80 -12.83
C ALA A 602 -20.93 -13.53 -13.19
N CYS A 603 -19.79 -13.65 -13.88
CA CYS A 603 -18.97 -12.50 -14.24
C CYS A 603 -19.69 -11.53 -15.18
N THR A 604 -19.50 -10.24 -14.94
CA THR A 604 -20.00 -9.10 -15.72
C THR A 604 -18.81 -8.23 -16.14
N LYS A 605 -19.05 -7.09 -16.81
CA LYS A 605 -17.97 -6.12 -17.11
C LYS A 605 -17.43 -5.36 -15.90
N ARG A 606 -18.12 -5.40 -14.75
CA ARG A 606 -17.71 -4.68 -13.52
C ARG A 606 -16.59 -5.41 -12.77
N ASP A 607 -16.54 -6.72 -12.95
CA ASP A 607 -15.56 -7.62 -12.35
C ASP A 607 -14.20 -7.58 -13.10
N TYR A 608 -14.07 -6.68 -14.10
CA TYR A 608 -12.87 -6.41 -14.89
C TYR A 608 -12.50 -4.92 -14.85
N THR A 609 -11.19 -4.64 -14.93
CA THR A 609 -10.60 -3.33 -15.20
C THR A 609 -9.87 -3.35 -16.55
N CYS A 610 -9.32 -2.21 -17.00
CA CYS A 610 -8.44 -2.19 -18.18
C CYS A 610 -7.06 -2.75 -17.84
N ASP A 611 -6.51 -3.56 -18.74
CA ASP A 611 -5.16 -4.13 -18.59
C ASP A 611 -4.06 -3.08 -18.84
N LEU A 612 -2.83 -3.43 -18.50
CA LEU A 612 -1.61 -2.69 -18.83
C LEU A 612 -1.59 -2.30 -20.32
N TYR A 613 -1.24 -1.04 -20.60
CA TYR A 613 -1.29 -0.38 -21.92
C TYR A 613 -2.69 -0.10 -22.49
N TYR A 614 -3.76 -0.41 -21.77
CA TYR A 614 -5.13 0.01 -22.10
C TYR A 614 -5.63 1.08 -21.12
N LYS A 615 -6.67 1.81 -21.51
CA LYS A 615 -7.36 2.82 -20.69
C LYS A 615 -8.86 2.85 -20.99
N ARG A 616 -9.64 3.27 -20.00
CA ARG A 616 -11.09 3.49 -20.13
C ARG A 616 -11.39 4.61 -21.14
N ASP A 617 -12.26 4.35 -22.10
CA ASP A 617 -12.84 5.38 -22.96
C ASP A 617 -14.13 5.93 -22.32
N TYR A 618 -14.00 7.08 -21.66
CA TYR A 618 -15.10 7.77 -20.98
C TYR A 618 -16.20 8.30 -21.92
N LYS A 619 -16.04 8.24 -23.25
CA LYS A 619 -17.11 8.59 -24.21
C LYS A 619 -18.07 7.43 -24.48
N GLU A 620 -17.55 6.21 -24.50
CA GLU A 620 -18.32 4.99 -24.79
C GLU A 620 -18.70 4.22 -23.52
N SER A 621 -17.95 4.41 -22.43
CA SER A 621 -18.21 3.80 -21.11
C SER A 621 -19.36 4.51 -20.38
N GLN A 622 -20.60 4.11 -20.62
CA GLN A 622 -21.78 4.69 -19.96
C GLN A 622 -22.00 4.11 -18.55
N GLY A 623 -21.92 4.96 -17.52
CA GLY A 623 -22.10 4.53 -16.13
C GLY A 623 -21.09 3.46 -15.73
N SER A 624 -21.56 2.26 -15.38
CA SER A 624 -20.71 1.12 -15.00
C SER A 624 -20.33 0.19 -16.15
N ASP A 625 -20.77 0.44 -17.40
CA ASP A 625 -20.17 -0.23 -18.56
C ASP A 625 -18.71 0.23 -18.72
N LEU A 626 -17.78 -0.72 -18.83
CA LEU A 626 -16.36 -0.47 -19.09
C LEU A 626 -16.02 -0.74 -20.55
N VAL A 627 -15.46 0.26 -21.24
CA VAL A 627 -14.88 0.12 -22.58
C VAL A 627 -13.39 0.46 -22.50
N CYS A 628 -12.53 -0.52 -22.73
CA CYS A 628 -11.08 -0.36 -22.72
C CYS A 628 -10.52 -0.20 -24.15
N LYS A 629 -9.63 0.77 -24.35
CA LYS A 629 -8.93 1.01 -25.63
C LYS A 629 -7.42 1.15 -25.42
N PRO A 630 -6.60 0.76 -26.41
CA PRO A 630 -5.15 0.95 -26.36
C PRO A 630 -4.73 2.40 -26.07
N VAL A 631 -3.65 2.55 -25.31
CA VAL A 631 -2.85 3.78 -25.30
C VAL A 631 -2.07 3.82 -26.62
N LYS A 632 -2.18 4.91 -27.38
CA LYS A 632 -1.62 5.03 -28.73
C LYS A 632 -0.12 4.71 -28.78
N ASP A 633 0.61 5.19 -27.79
CA ASP A 633 2.07 5.15 -27.72
C ASP A 633 2.59 3.74 -27.39
N ASP A 634 1.71 2.83 -26.93
CA ASP A 634 2.03 1.45 -26.54
C ASP A 634 1.49 0.40 -27.54
N GLN A 635 0.89 0.83 -28.65
CA GLN A 635 0.23 -0.07 -29.60
C GLN A 635 1.17 -1.13 -30.19
N GLU A 636 2.45 -0.79 -30.38
CA GLU A 636 3.50 -1.74 -30.78
C GLU A 636 3.84 -2.73 -29.67
N THR A 637 3.93 -2.27 -28.41
CA THR A 637 4.16 -3.11 -27.22
C THR A 637 3.04 -4.13 -27.04
N ILE A 638 1.77 -3.73 -27.24
CA ILE A 638 0.59 -4.61 -27.18
C ILE A 638 0.64 -5.69 -28.27
N ASN A 639 1.13 -5.36 -29.45
CA ASN A 639 1.20 -6.26 -30.60
C ASN A 639 2.48 -7.11 -30.61
N LYS A 640 3.48 -6.81 -29.77
CA LYS A 640 4.74 -7.55 -29.70
C LYS A 640 4.50 -8.96 -29.15
N ILE A 641 4.92 -9.95 -29.92
CA ILE A 641 4.95 -11.36 -29.51
C ILE A 641 6.10 -11.56 -28.50
N PRO A 642 5.91 -12.32 -27.40
CA PRO A 642 6.98 -12.64 -26.47
C PRO A 642 8.15 -13.35 -27.17
N ASP A 643 9.38 -13.13 -26.68
CA ASP A 643 10.58 -13.70 -27.28
C ASP A 643 11.44 -14.33 -26.16
N PRO A 644 11.74 -15.64 -26.19
CA PRO A 644 11.34 -16.63 -27.20
C PRO A 644 9.85 -17.04 -27.11
N CYS A 645 9.17 -17.16 -28.25
CA CYS A 645 7.80 -17.68 -28.32
C CYS A 645 7.78 -19.19 -28.63
N ASN A 646 7.61 -20.03 -27.61
CA ASN A 646 7.49 -21.48 -27.77
C ASN A 646 6.04 -21.95 -27.52
N GLY A 647 5.46 -22.64 -28.50
CA GLY A 647 4.12 -23.24 -28.39
C GLY A 647 2.98 -22.21 -28.45
N TYR A 648 2.59 -21.67 -27.31
CA TYR A 648 1.47 -20.72 -27.15
C TYR A 648 1.84 -19.60 -26.18
N TYR A 649 1.30 -18.41 -26.40
CA TYR A 649 1.40 -17.26 -25.50
C TYR A 649 0.02 -16.69 -25.18
N THR A 650 -0.12 -16.02 -24.03
CA THR A 650 -1.35 -15.31 -23.66
C THR A 650 -1.35 -13.91 -24.27
N ARG A 651 -2.43 -13.53 -24.98
CA ARG A 651 -2.67 -12.16 -25.43
C ARG A 651 -3.89 -11.59 -24.71
N THR A 652 -3.71 -10.41 -24.12
CA THR A 652 -4.81 -9.67 -23.47
C THR A 652 -5.90 -9.29 -24.47
N GLN A 653 -7.15 -9.24 -23.99
CA GLN A 653 -8.29 -8.66 -24.71
C GLN A 653 -8.44 -7.15 -24.45
N GLY A 654 -7.51 -6.55 -23.69
CA GLY A 654 -7.57 -5.17 -23.20
C GLY A 654 -8.18 -5.02 -21.81
N TYR A 655 -8.63 -6.14 -21.24
CA TYR A 655 -9.28 -6.24 -19.94
C TYR A 655 -8.47 -7.18 -19.03
N LEU A 656 -8.57 -6.95 -17.72
CA LEU A 656 -7.95 -7.72 -16.66
C LEU A 656 -8.98 -7.93 -15.55
N LYS A 657 -9.22 -9.17 -15.12
CA LYS A 657 -10.13 -9.43 -14.00
C LYS A 657 -9.61 -8.73 -12.73
N VAL A 658 -10.50 -8.07 -11.98
CA VAL A 658 -10.11 -7.33 -10.76
C VAL A 658 -9.51 -8.29 -9.73
N ALA A 659 -8.35 -7.93 -9.17
CA ALA A 659 -7.66 -8.79 -8.22
C ALA A 659 -8.40 -8.84 -6.86
N GLY A 660 -8.73 -10.06 -6.42
CA GLY A 660 -9.60 -10.33 -5.26
C GLY A 660 -11.05 -10.67 -5.64
N ASP A 661 -11.43 -10.48 -6.90
CA ASP A 661 -12.77 -10.80 -7.41
C ASP A 661 -12.96 -12.31 -7.64
N THR A 662 -14.07 -12.85 -7.13
CA THR A 662 -14.37 -14.29 -7.17
C THR A 662 -15.51 -14.70 -8.11
N CYS A 663 -15.91 -13.86 -9.08
CA CYS A 663 -16.95 -14.24 -10.06
C CYS A 663 -16.57 -15.50 -10.87
N GLU A 664 -17.57 -16.31 -11.22
CA GLU A 664 -17.43 -17.59 -11.93
C GLU A 664 -18.43 -17.71 -13.09
N GLY A 665 -17.94 -18.12 -14.27
CA GLY A 665 -18.77 -18.20 -15.48
C GLY A 665 -19.30 -16.83 -15.93
N GLY A 666 -20.32 -16.82 -16.80
CA GLY A 666 -20.85 -15.58 -17.36
C GLY A 666 -19.93 -14.99 -18.44
N LEU A 667 -19.55 -13.72 -18.30
CA LEU A 667 -18.69 -13.02 -19.26
C LEU A 667 -17.20 -13.32 -19.03
N ASP A 668 -16.55 -13.91 -20.03
CA ASP A 668 -15.09 -14.12 -20.04
C ASP A 668 -14.38 -13.07 -20.93
N LEU A 669 -13.57 -12.22 -20.28
CA LEU A 669 -12.67 -11.26 -20.93
C LEU A 669 -11.19 -11.51 -20.55
N ASN A 670 -10.87 -12.71 -20.04
CA ASN A 670 -9.50 -13.07 -19.67
C ASN A 670 -8.57 -13.16 -20.90
N PRO A 671 -7.23 -13.13 -20.72
CA PRO A 671 -6.27 -13.25 -21.81
C PRO A 671 -6.43 -14.58 -22.58
N VAL A 672 -6.51 -14.49 -23.91
CA VAL A 672 -6.68 -15.66 -24.79
C VAL A 672 -5.34 -16.30 -25.14
N LEU A 673 -5.30 -17.63 -25.20
CA LEU A 673 -4.12 -18.37 -25.69
C LEU A 673 -4.03 -18.31 -27.22
N ILE A 674 -2.88 -17.89 -27.72
CA ILE A 674 -2.57 -17.76 -29.15
C ILE A 674 -1.32 -18.58 -29.45
N LYS A 675 -1.38 -19.38 -30.53
CA LYS A 675 -0.23 -20.15 -30.97
C LYS A 675 0.89 -19.20 -31.41
N CYS A 676 2.11 -19.43 -30.93
CA CYS A 676 3.28 -18.71 -31.41
C CYS A 676 3.39 -18.87 -32.94
N PRO A 677 3.75 -17.83 -33.70
CA PRO A 677 4.01 -18.00 -35.12
C PRO A 677 5.17 -18.98 -35.26
N SER A 678 4.93 -20.09 -35.95
CA SER A 678 6.03 -20.97 -36.34
C SER A 678 6.95 -20.19 -37.27
N GLY A 679 8.16 -19.88 -36.82
CA GLY A 679 9.24 -19.41 -37.69
C GLY A 679 9.44 -20.37 -38.85
N ILE A 680 10.11 -19.90 -39.92
CA ILE A 680 10.31 -20.68 -41.15
C ILE A 680 10.85 -22.06 -40.78
N SER A 681 10.04 -23.10 -40.99
CA SER A 681 10.35 -24.45 -40.54
C SER A 681 11.71 -24.86 -41.07
N VAL A 682 12.60 -25.35 -40.21
CA VAL A 682 13.91 -25.89 -40.62
C VAL A 682 13.73 -26.98 -41.68
N PHE A 683 12.65 -27.77 -41.57
CA PHE A 683 12.26 -28.77 -42.58
C PHE A 683 11.83 -28.13 -43.91
N GLY A 684 11.19 -26.95 -43.87
CA GLY A 684 10.86 -26.15 -45.05
C GLY A 684 12.09 -25.51 -45.72
N VAL A 685 13.06 -25.05 -44.93
CA VAL A 685 14.36 -24.58 -45.45
C VAL A 685 15.12 -25.74 -46.10
N ILE A 686 15.19 -26.90 -45.44
CA ILE A 686 15.80 -28.12 -45.98
C ILE A 686 15.11 -28.57 -47.27
N LEU A 687 13.77 -28.58 -47.31
CA LEU A 687 13.01 -28.90 -48.54
C LEU A 687 13.28 -27.90 -49.67
N LEU A 688 13.40 -26.61 -49.37
CA LEU A 688 13.69 -25.58 -50.38
C LEU A 688 15.13 -25.71 -50.91
N LEU A 689 16.11 -25.95 -50.04
CA LEU A 689 17.49 -26.27 -50.43
C LEU A 689 17.58 -27.57 -51.24
N PHE A 690 16.81 -28.60 -50.87
CA PHE A 690 16.71 -29.86 -51.60
C PHE A 690 16.06 -29.67 -52.98
N PHE A 691 15.02 -28.85 -53.10
CA PHE A 691 14.44 -28.49 -54.40
C PHE A 691 15.41 -27.68 -55.28
N LEU A 692 16.19 -26.75 -54.70
CA LEU A 692 17.25 -26.04 -55.41
C LEU A 692 18.35 -27.00 -55.87
N PHE A 693 18.75 -27.96 -55.04
CA PHE A 693 19.73 -28.99 -55.40
C PHE A 693 19.21 -29.91 -56.52
N ILE A 694 17.92 -30.30 -56.46
CA ILE A 694 17.26 -31.03 -57.54
C ILE A 694 17.25 -30.20 -58.83
N LEU A 695 16.89 -28.92 -58.80
CA LEU A 695 16.91 -28.03 -59.97
C LEU A 695 18.33 -27.88 -60.55
N LEU A 696 19.35 -27.74 -59.71
CA LEU A 696 20.76 -27.70 -60.12
C LEU A 696 21.22 -29.04 -60.72
N SER A 697 20.81 -30.17 -60.15
CA SER A 697 21.11 -31.50 -60.72
C SER A 697 20.38 -31.76 -62.04
N PHE A 698 19.12 -31.35 -62.18
CA PHE A 698 18.38 -31.47 -63.44
C PHE A 698 18.93 -30.55 -64.53
N THR A 699 19.35 -29.33 -64.20
CA THR A 699 19.98 -28.42 -65.17
C THR A 699 21.38 -28.91 -65.60
N THR A 700 22.20 -29.42 -64.69
CA THR A 700 23.48 -30.05 -65.06
C THR A 700 23.29 -31.34 -65.85
N ILE A 701 22.33 -32.21 -65.50
CA ILE A 701 21.98 -33.41 -66.28
C ILE A 701 21.41 -33.04 -67.66
N TYR A 702 20.62 -31.97 -67.77
CA TYR A 702 20.11 -31.46 -69.05
C TYR A 702 21.23 -30.94 -69.94
N LEU A 703 22.15 -30.13 -69.39
CA LEU A 703 23.35 -29.66 -70.10
C LEU A 703 24.27 -30.82 -70.51
N TYR A 704 24.43 -31.83 -69.65
CA TYR A 704 25.23 -33.03 -69.93
C TYR A 704 24.61 -33.94 -71.00
N LYS A 705 23.27 -34.09 -71.03
CA LYS A 705 22.58 -34.90 -72.06
C LYS A 705 22.38 -34.14 -73.37
N ASN A 706 22.27 -32.82 -73.34
CA ASN A 706 22.15 -31.98 -74.54
C ASN A 706 23.55 -31.59 -75.08
N THR A 707 24.39 -32.60 -75.34
CA THR A 707 25.75 -32.46 -75.90
C THR A 707 25.80 -31.69 -77.23
N THR A 708 24.67 -31.62 -77.94
CA THR A 708 24.44 -30.76 -79.11
C THR A 708 24.68 -29.26 -78.86
N PHE A 709 24.71 -28.78 -77.61
CA PHE A 709 25.12 -27.39 -77.33
C PHE A 709 26.65 -27.22 -77.16
N LEU A 710 27.34 -28.24 -76.65
CA LEU A 710 28.81 -28.21 -76.47
C LEU A 710 29.58 -28.41 -77.78
N GLN A 711 29.00 -29.11 -78.76
CA GLN A 711 29.62 -29.33 -80.07
C GLN A 711 29.79 -28.04 -80.91
N THR A 712 29.12 -26.94 -80.56
CA THR A 712 29.31 -25.63 -81.23
C THR A 712 30.64 -24.94 -80.83
N PHE A 713 31.23 -25.30 -79.69
CA PHE A 713 32.50 -24.75 -79.21
C PHE A 713 33.72 -25.64 -79.51
N VAL A 714 33.51 -26.89 -79.96
CA VAL A 714 34.57 -27.87 -80.19
C VAL A 714 34.46 -28.46 -81.59
N ASN A 715 34.77 -27.65 -82.61
CA ASN A 715 35.57 -28.00 -83.81
C ASN A 715 35.52 -26.89 -84.88
N GLY A 716 36.43 -25.92 -84.79
CA GLY A 716 36.80 -24.98 -85.86
C GLY A 716 38.33 -24.81 -85.86
N PRO A 717 39.07 -25.02 -86.97
CA PRO A 717 40.37 -25.68 -86.81
C PRO A 717 41.63 -24.92 -87.29
N ALA A 718 42.76 -25.41 -86.77
CA ALA A 718 44.13 -25.34 -87.29
C ALA A 718 44.86 -23.99 -87.35
N ASN A 719 45.97 -23.91 -86.61
CA ASN A 719 47.30 -23.99 -87.26
C ASN A 719 48.40 -24.55 -86.33
N PHE A 720 49.49 -25.03 -86.95
CA PHE A 720 50.71 -25.57 -86.31
C PHE A 720 51.46 -24.46 -85.53
N VAL A 721 52.41 -24.71 -84.61
CA VAL A 721 53.70 -25.44 -84.75
C VAL A 721 54.26 -25.84 -83.37
N SER A 722 55.06 -26.92 -83.32
CA SER A 722 55.85 -27.38 -82.16
C SER A 722 57.31 -26.89 -82.17
N TYR A 723 57.97 -26.73 -81.00
CA TYR A 723 59.26 -27.39 -80.70
C TYR A 723 59.66 -27.29 -79.20
N ASN A 724 60.71 -28.03 -78.81
CA ASN A 724 61.14 -28.32 -77.43
C ASN A 724 62.05 -27.25 -76.78
N GLN A 725 62.14 -27.25 -75.44
CA GLN A 725 63.38 -27.32 -74.60
C GLN A 725 63.01 -27.23 -73.09
N VAL A 726 63.72 -27.81 -72.09
CA VAL A 726 64.64 -28.99 -72.03
C VAL A 726 64.93 -29.38 -70.54
N THR A 727 65.01 -30.69 -70.19
CA THR A 727 65.64 -31.32 -68.97
C THR A 727 65.15 -30.88 -67.55
N GLN A 728 65.31 -31.56 -66.39
CA GLN A 728 65.68 -32.92 -65.87
C GLN A 728 65.22 -32.94 -64.36
N GLN A 729 65.32 -33.94 -63.44
CA GLN A 729 65.90 -35.31 -63.30
C GLN A 729 65.06 -36.08 -62.20
N GLU A 730 64.99 -37.42 -62.11
CA GLU A 730 65.76 -38.38 -61.24
C GLU A 730 65.74 -38.09 -59.69
N GLU A 731 65.58 -39.06 -58.76
CA GLU A 731 65.54 -40.55 -58.79
C GLU A 731 64.76 -41.17 -57.57
N PHE A 732 64.63 -42.53 -57.51
CA PHE A 732 64.23 -43.50 -56.43
C PHE A 732 63.82 -43.06 -54.98
N GLY A 733 63.07 -43.85 -54.18
CA GLY A 733 62.48 -45.20 -54.34
C GLY A 733 62.44 -46.02 -53.00
N LEU A 734 61.64 -47.11 -52.94
CA LEU A 734 61.50 -48.10 -51.82
C LEU A 734 60.75 -47.56 -50.54
N SER A 735 59.77 -48.24 -49.93
CA SER A 735 59.71 -49.53 -49.17
C SER A 735 60.26 -49.40 -47.73
N ASP A 736 59.72 -50.01 -46.66
CA ASP A 736 58.68 -51.06 -46.45
C ASP A 736 57.79 -50.72 -45.21
N ASN A 737 56.86 -51.62 -44.83
CA ASN A 737 56.37 -52.03 -43.48
C ASN A 737 56.24 -51.01 -42.29
N GLU A 738 55.47 -51.23 -41.22
CA GLU A 738 54.84 -52.43 -40.63
C GLU A 738 53.63 -52.02 -39.76
N ASP A 739 52.82 -53.02 -39.36
CA ASP A 739 52.16 -53.29 -38.07
C ASP A 739 52.42 -52.30 -36.87
N ASP A 740 51.55 -52.08 -35.88
CA ASP A 740 50.22 -52.65 -35.58
C ASP A 740 49.43 -51.78 -34.54
N SER A 741 48.27 -52.29 -34.12
CA SER A 741 47.72 -52.23 -32.74
C SER A 741 47.41 -50.90 -32.04
N GLU A 742 46.10 -50.68 -31.84
CA GLU A 742 45.41 -50.42 -30.55
C GLU A 742 46.09 -50.97 -29.26
N PRO A 743 45.65 -50.63 -28.02
CA PRO A 743 44.60 -49.67 -27.59
C PRO A 743 45.03 -48.80 -26.36
N ASP A 744 44.04 -48.19 -25.68
CA ASP A 744 43.97 -47.90 -24.21
C ASP A 744 45.05 -47.04 -23.50
N GLU A 745 44.79 -46.34 -22.38
CA GLU A 745 43.61 -45.68 -21.78
C GLU A 745 44.17 -44.72 -20.66
N ILE A 746 43.30 -44.06 -19.87
CA ILE A 746 43.54 -43.59 -18.48
C ILE A 746 44.33 -42.27 -18.21
N GLU A 747 43.59 -41.37 -17.56
CA GLU A 747 43.93 -40.33 -16.54
C GLU A 747 44.82 -39.08 -16.78
N GLU A 748 44.24 -37.99 -16.24
CA GLU A 748 44.77 -36.75 -15.64
C GLU A 748 46.31 -36.55 -15.58
N SER A 749 46.82 -35.36 -15.91
CA SER A 749 46.80 -34.23 -14.97
C SER A 749 47.29 -32.91 -15.60
N SER A 750 47.36 -31.82 -14.81
CA SER A 750 47.74 -30.47 -15.24
C SER A 750 49.26 -30.21 -15.20
N PHE A 751 49.75 -29.13 -15.86
CA PHE A 751 50.60 -28.10 -15.18
C PHE A 751 50.91 -26.83 -16.02
N SER A 752 50.89 -25.68 -15.32
CA SER A 752 51.60 -24.38 -15.47
C SER A 752 52.22 -23.84 -16.80
N ASN A 753 51.80 -22.61 -17.15
CA ASN A 753 52.57 -21.35 -17.29
C ASN A 753 54.02 -21.29 -17.86
N TYR A 754 54.31 -20.26 -18.67
CA TYR A 754 55.64 -19.60 -18.76
C TYR A 754 55.58 -18.08 -19.14
N LYS A 755 56.70 -17.34 -19.08
CA LYS A 755 56.88 -15.87 -19.33
C LYS A 755 58.23 -15.61 -20.08
N SER A 756 58.66 -14.43 -20.58
CA SER A 756 58.25 -12.99 -20.53
C SER A 756 58.71 -12.32 -21.86
N GLY A 757 58.72 -11.00 -22.14
CA GLY A 757 58.36 -9.75 -21.42
C GLY A 757 59.36 -8.60 -21.71
N GLN A 758 58.93 -7.31 -21.61
CA GLN A 758 59.71 -6.06 -21.88
C GLN A 758 60.11 -5.84 -23.37
N GLU A 759 60.34 -4.63 -23.92
CA GLU A 759 60.27 -3.24 -23.38
C GLU A 759 59.81 -2.19 -24.45
N ALA A 760 59.93 -0.88 -24.17
CA ALA A 760 59.32 0.27 -24.91
C ALA A 760 60.32 0.98 -25.91
N PRO A 761 60.20 2.25 -26.40
CA PRO A 761 59.36 3.42 -26.01
C PRO A 761 58.84 4.38 -27.16
N ASP A 762 58.47 5.62 -26.79
CA ASP A 762 58.42 6.90 -27.56
C ASP A 762 57.26 7.17 -28.58
N ASP A 763 56.64 8.37 -28.73
CA ASP A 763 56.68 9.69 -28.01
C ASP A 763 55.53 10.65 -28.52
N PHE A 764 55.45 11.89 -27.99
CA PHE A 764 54.76 13.15 -28.44
C PHE A 764 53.30 13.52 -28.05
N ASP A 765 53.22 14.41 -27.04
CA ASP A 765 52.46 15.69 -26.89
C ASP A 765 50.92 15.83 -27.07
N ASP A 766 50.26 16.89 -26.55
CA ASP A 766 50.21 17.59 -25.23
C ASP A 766 49.09 18.67 -25.32
N PHE A 767 48.63 19.19 -24.17
CA PHE A 767 48.02 20.51 -23.84
C PHE A 767 46.88 20.45 -22.81
N LYS A 768 47.29 20.39 -21.53
CA LYS A 768 47.19 21.48 -20.53
C LYS A 768 46.20 22.65 -20.80
N THR A 769 45.60 23.35 -19.83
CA THR A 769 45.33 23.23 -18.37
C THR A 769 44.47 24.46 -17.99
N GLU A 770 43.71 24.45 -16.88
CA GLU A 770 43.91 25.40 -15.76
C GLU A 770 42.92 25.20 -14.59
N SER A 771 43.30 25.73 -13.41
CA SER A 771 42.55 25.67 -12.16
C SER A 771 42.92 26.86 -11.28
N LEU A 772 41.95 27.62 -10.76
CA LEU A 772 42.17 28.74 -9.84
C LEU A 772 41.12 28.76 -8.72
N GLU A 773 41.59 29.01 -7.49
CA GLU A 773 40.77 29.32 -6.31
C GLU A 773 40.77 30.86 -6.06
N PRO A 774 40.61 31.39 -4.83
CA PRO A 774 39.34 31.99 -4.40
C PRO A 774 39.44 33.51 -4.14
N ILE A 775 38.29 34.16 -3.90
CA ILE A 775 38.23 35.57 -3.50
C ILE A 775 37.17 35.76 -2.39
N ASP A 776 37.59 36.31 -1.25
CA ASP A 776 36.73 36.84 -0.18
C ASP A 776 36.41 38.33 -0.42
N ALA A 777 35.23 38.80 0.02
CA ALA A 777 35.05 40.10 0.72
C ALA A 777 33.59 40.42 1.13
N GLU A 778 33.46 40.90 2.38
CA GLU A 778 32.49 41.88 2.93
C GLU A 778 30.96 41.61 2.97
N GLU A 779 30.44 41.56 4.21
CA GLU A 779 29.04 41.91 4.56
C GLU A 779 28.84 43.46 4.53
N PRO A 780 27.59 43.95 4.65
CA PRO A 780 27.17 44.35 6.00
C PRO A 780 25.74 43.96 6.40
N SER A 781 25.62 43.60 7.68
CA SER A 781 24.43 43.27 8.49
C SER A 781 23.14 44.08 8.25
N ALA A 782 21.97 43.44 8.46
CA ALA A 782 21.02 43.88 9.50
C ALA A 782 19.86 42.90 9.82
N SER A 783 19.49 42.87 11.11
CA SER A 783 18.20 42.44 11.70
C SER A 783 17.82 40.93 11.76
N ASN A 784 17.74 40.44 13.00
CA ASN A 784 17.18 39.14 13.37
C ASN A 784 15.66 39.08 13.18
N THR A 785 15.12 37.91 12.80
CA THR A 785 14.03 37.31 13.61
C THR A 785 14.00 35.78 13.50
N ARG A 786 14.15 35.09 14.63
CA ARG A 786 13.92 33.63 14.72
C ARG A 786 12.43 33.32 14.63
N ARG A 787 12.04 32.36 13.79
CA ARG A 787 10.92 31.46 14.09
C ARG A 787 11.39 30.01 13.95
N LYS A 788 11.05 29.19 14.94
CA LYS A 788 11.42 27.77 14.99
C LYS A 788 10.54 26.95 14.08
N HIS A 789 11.06 25.81 13.62
CA HIS A 789 10.24 24.74 13.05
C HIS A 789 9.18 24.28 14.04
N ILE A 790 8.04 23.85 13.50
CA ILE A 790 7.04 23.02 14.17
C ILE A 790 6.98 21.72 13.38
N ASN A 791 7.15 20.62 14.09
CA ASN A 791 6.75 19.24 13.79
C ASN A 791 6.57 18.58 15.16
#